data_AF-A0A7C3JP85-F1
#
_entry.id   AF-A0A7C3JP85-F1
#
_cell.length_a   1.000
_cell.length_b   1.000
_cell.length_c   1.000
_cell.angle_alpha   90.00
_cell.angle_beta   90.00
_cell.angle_gamma   90.00
#
_symmetry.space_group_name_H-M   'P 1'
#
loop_
_entity.id
_entity.type
_entity.pdbx_description
1 polymer ?
#
loop_
_entity_poly.entity_id
_entity_poly.type
_entity_poly.pdbx_seq_one_letter_code
_entity_poly.pdbx_strand_id
1 'polypeptide(L)'
;MKITTNVFPTVLGAVLASLLAAASVTARAQANSIEAINVSPQAGGQVVVRVTLKQAPANPPAGFTIANPPRIAFDFPGTASAIGRATQEVGEGDLRSINVVQAGDRTRLVLNLARAVNYDMQIEGRALLITLQGAAAAASPAGVTTHFAEARPGDRRHTLRDIDFRRGRAGEGRIVIDLSDAAVGIDLRQQGRAIVIDFINTALPKNLERRMDVTDFGTPVDRIDAFAQGNNARVLIEPRGNWEHTAYQTDTRFIVEVKQVVEDPSRLVRPGYTGEKLSLNFQNVEVRAVLQVIADFTGLNIITSDTVTGNLTLRLKDVPWDQALDIILQSKGLDMRKSGNVVWIAPRDELATREKLALEARQQIADLEPTRTESFQLNYQKAEAFQKQLTDEKQRILSKRGSAVIDARTNTVFVRDTPSSLEEVRNLIRKVDVPVRQVMIESRIVEASDTFSRNLGVRLGHHDLTGRGGKLTTGGTVLRGTTGGRLEDTGFHTGQTTTEPLFPSDTLFVNLPSPGVGGAQPGVFSLLLFNDRGTKFLNLELSALQADGKGKIISSPRVITADQIESTIEQGTEIPYQQATSSGATSVSFKKATLSLKVKPQITPDDNVIMNVNVHKDSVGQSTLAGPSIDTKQIVTEVLVANGGTVVIGGIYTQEERSTTNKVPVLGDLPYVGFLFKQNLKQDDRRELLIFITPKIIKDALTLRQ
;
A
#
# COMPACT_ATOMS: atom_id res chain seq x y z
N MET A 1 63.02 29.77 40.84
CA MET A 1 63.93 28.68 40.43
C MET A 1 64.07 28.79 38.90
N LYS A 2 65.13 29.33 38.26
CA LYS A 2 66.57 28.99 38.29
C LYS A 2 66.74 27.46 38.17
N ILE A 3 67.23 26.84 37.10
CA ILE A 3 68.55 26.99 36.42
C ILE A 3 68.59 26.03 35.19
N THR A 4 68.96 26.54 34.01
CA THR A 4 69.97 26.05 33.02
C THR A 4 70.48 24.59 33.12
N THR A 5 70.83 23.84 32.05
CA THR A 5 71.98 24.07 31.14
C THR A 5 72.04 23.00 30.02
N ASN A 6 72.66 23.38 28.89
CA ASN A 6 73.12 22.63 27.68
C ASN A 6 73.80 21.26 27.97
N VAL A 7 74.07 20.36 27.00
CA VAL A 7 75.24 20.37 26.07
C VAL A 7 75.17 19.15 25.08
N PHE A 8 75.21 19.38 23.77
CA PHE A 8 75.66 18.47 22.66
C PHE A 8 77.21 18.39 22.66
N PRO A 9 77.98 17.54 21.93
CA PRO A 9 77.65 16.65 20.79
C PRO A 9 78.46 15.31 20.75
N THR A 10 78.28 14.46 19.72
CA THR A 10 79.33 14.00 18.76
C THR A 10 78.87 12.73 17.98
N VAL A 11 78.65 12.87 16.68
CA VAL A 11 79.53 12.37 15.58
C VAL A 11 79.51 10.84 15.43
N LEU A 12 78.60 10.32 14.59
CA LEU A 12 78.90 9.27 13.61
C LEU A 12 77.72 9.12 12.63
N GLY A 13 77.85 9.68 11.43
CA GLY A 13 76.81 9.54 10.39
C GLY A 13 77.02 10.42 9.17
N ALA A 14 78.25 10.85 8.89
CA ALA A 14 78.59 11.81 7.83
C ALA A 14 79.12 11.13 6.54
N VAL A 15 78.62 9.93 6.20
CA VAL A 15 79.00 9.24 4.93
C VAL A 15 77.79 8.68 4.15
N LEU A 16 76.54 8.91 4.60
CA LEU A 16 75.36 8.36 3.90
C LEU A 16 74.32 9.41 3.43
N ALA A 17 74.68 10.69 3.39
CA ALA A 17 73.73 11.79 3.10
C ALA A 17 74.09 12.65 1.86
N SER A 18 75.11 12.27 1.08
CA SER A 18 75.54 13.01 -0.13
C SER A 18 75.36 12.24 -1.45
N LEU A 19 74.65 11.10 -1.42
CA LEU A 19 74.37 10.26 -2.60
C LEU A 19 72.88 10.09 -2.93
N LEU A 20 71.99 10.93 -2.35
CA LEU A 20 70.54 10.91 -2.59
C LEU A 20 69.96 12.25 -3.07
N ALA A 21 70.77 13.14 -3.62
CA ALA A 21 70.34 14.45 -4.13
C ALA A 21 70.44 14.62 -5.66
N ALA A 22 70.49 13.52 -6.42
CA ALA A 22 70.52 13.56 -7.89
C ALA A 22 69.87 12.32 -8.52
N ALA A 23 68.56 12.14 -8.35
CA ALA A 23 67.69 11.38 -9.27
C ALA A 23 66.24 11.38 -8.77
N SER A 24 65.52 12.49 -8.97
CA SER A 24 64.06 12.49 -8.98
C SER A 24 63.59 13.61 -9.89
N VAL A 25 63.87 13.45 -11.18
CA VAL A 25 63.01 14.06 -12.20
C VAL A 25 61.63 13.46 -11.93
N THR A 26 60.74 14.22 -11.31
CA THR A 26 59.32 13.87 -11.28
C THR A 26 58.87 13.80 -12.73
N ALA A 27 58.75 12.58 -13.24
CA ALA A 27 58.08 12.30 -14.49
C ALA A 27 56.70 12.97 -14.41
N ARG A 28 56.48 13.97 -15.27
CA ARG A 28 55.12 14.37 -15.64
C ARG A 28 54.39 13.09 -16.01
N ALA A 29 53.35 12.75 -15.26
CA ALA A 29 52.46 11.65 -15.58
C ALA A 29 52.10 11.76 -17.07
N GLN A 30 52.43 10.71 -17.83
CA GLN A 30 52.20 10.66 -19.25
C GLN A 30 50.70 10.84 -19.51
N ALA A 31 50.32 11.81 -20.34
CA ALA A 31 48.96 11.90 -20.85
C ALA A 31 48.64 10.60 -21.59
N ASN A 32 47.57 9.91 -21.18
CA ASN A 32 47.05 8.76 -21.92
C ASN A 32 46.54 9.27 -23.27
N SER A 33 46.42 8.40 -24.27
CA SER A 33 45.87 8.81 -25.56
C SER A 33 45.04 7.71 -26.21
N ILE A 34 43.95 8.09 -26.87
CA ILE A 34 43.16 7.17 -27.69
C ILE A 34 43.93 6.92 -28.99
N GLU A 35 44.37 5.69 -29.23
CA GLU A 35 45.19 5.30 -30.38
C GLU A 35 44.35 4.78 -31.56
N ALA A 36 43.25 4.06 -31.28
CA ALA A 36 42.39 3.51 -32.32
C ALA A 36 40.95 3.31 -31.84
N ILE A 37 39.97 3.45 -32.75
CA ILE A 37 38.57 3.07 -32.54
C ILE A 37 38.19 2.10 -33.67
N ASN A 38 37.84 0.87 -33.30
CA ASN A 38 37.37 -0.15 -34.23
C ASN A 38 35.92 -0.51 -33.90
N VAL A 39 35.09 -0.68 -34.93
CA VAL A 39 33.70 -1.13 -34.76
C VAL A 39 33.54 -2.51 -35.39
N SER A 40 32.96 -3.44 -34.66
CA SER A 40 32.66 -4.79 -35.14
C SER A 40 31.19 -5.15 -34.86
N PRO A 41 30.39 -5.49 -35.88
CA PRO A 41 29.06 -6.05 -35.66
C PRO A 41 29.16 -7.47 -35.08
N GLN A 42 28.24 -7.81 -34.17
CA GLN A 42 28.14 -9.13 -33.54
C GLN A 42 26.74 -9.73 -33.78
N ALA A 43 26.63 -11.06 -33.69
CA ALA A 43 25.37 -11.78 -33.92
C ALA A 43 24.24 -11.23 -33.02
N GLY A 44 23.04 -11.05 -33.58
CA GLY A 44 21.87 -10.53 -32.85
C GLY A 44 21.68 -9.01 -32.92
N GLY A 45 22.35 -8.30 -33.84
CA GLY A 45 22.19 -6.85 -34.02
C GLY A 45 22.92 -6.00 -32.97
N GLN A 46 23.86 -6.61 -32.23
CA GLN A 46 24.74 -5.90 -31.32
C GLN A 46 25.94 -5.30 -32.08
N VAL A 47 26.39 -4.13 -31.66
CA VAL A 47 27.54 -3.44 -32.24
C VAL A 47 28.57 -3.20 -31.14
N VAL A 48 29.78 -3.74 -31.31
CA VAL A 48 30.86 -3.56 -30.34
C VAL A 48 31.83 -2.50 -30.85
N VAL A 49 32.02 -1.44 -30.07
CA VAL A 49 33.00 -0.37 -30.32
C VAL A 49 34.22 -0.60 -29.42
N ARG A 50 35.36 -0.97 -30.00
CA ARG A 50 36.63 -1.20 -29.32
C ARG A 50 37.50 0.06 -29.39
N VAL A 51 37.67 0.73 -28.26
CA VAL A 51 38.50 1.93 -28.09
C VAL A 51 39.84 1.54 -27.49
N THR A 52 40.93 1.68 -28.24
CA THR A 52 42.29 1.31 -27.81
C THR A 52 43.03 2.54 -27.27
N LEU A 53 43.58 2.44 -26.07
CA LEU A 53 44.30 3.50 -25.36
C LEU A 53 45.79 3.16 -25.26
N LYS A 54 46.63 4.18 -25.10
CA LYS A 54 48.09 4.04 -24.89
C LYS A 54 48.42 3.34 -23.57
N GLN A 55 47.62 3.59 -22.53
CA GLN A 55 47.68 2.92 -21.23
C GLN A 55 46.29 2.42 -20.85
N ALA A 56 46.25 1.31 -20.10
CA ALA A 56 45.01 0.73 -19.59
C ALA A 56 44.21 1.76 -18.77
N PRO A 57 42.93 2.02 -19.09
CA PRO A 57 42.10 2.91 -18.29
C PRO A 57 41.86 2.28 -16.92
N ALA A 58 42.00 3.08 -15.86
CA ALA A 58 41.81 2.59 -14.50
C ALA A 58 40.33 2.27 -14.18
N ASN A 59 39.40 3.05 -14.73
CA ASN A 59 37.95 2.91 -14.62
C ASN A 59 37.32 3.19 -16.00
N PRO A 60 36.12 2.66 -16.31
CA PRO A 60 35.42 3.04 -17.54
C PRO A 60 35.03 4.53 -17.49
N PRO A 61 35.03 5.24 -18.64
CA PRO A 61 34.69 6.65 -18.72
C PRO A 61 33.21 6.88 -18.39
N ALA A 62 32.89 8.04 -17.83
CA ALA A 62 31.49 8.41 -17.58
C ALA A 62 30.73 8.53 -18.91
N GLY A 63 29.64 7.77 -19.06
CA GLY A 63 28.76 7.78 -20.22
C GLY A 63 27.45 8.50 -19.91
N PHE A 64 26.99 9.39 -20.79
CA PHE A 64 25.67 10.01 -20.68
C PHE A 64 24.88 9.87 -21.99
N THR A 65 23.58 9.67 -21.88
CA THR A 65 22.68 9.48 -23.03
C THR A 65 21.84 10.73 -23.25
N ILE A 66 21.63 11.10 -24.51
CA ILE A 66 20.75 12.18 -24.95
C ILE A 66 19.66 11.53 -25.78
N ALA A 67 18.39 11.74 -25.43
CA ALA A 67 17.27 11.08 -26.10
C ALA A 67 16.88 11.72 -27.44
N ASN A 68 17.09 13.04 -27.60
CA ASN A 68 16.65 13.76 -28.80
C ASN A 68 17.68 14.83 -29.24
N PRO A 69 18.45 14.61 -30.33
CA PRO A 69 18.57 13.36 -31.09
C PRO A 69 19.32 12.26 -30.28
N PRO A 70 19.08 10.96 -30.53
CA PRO A 70 19.71 9.85 -29.81
C PRO A 70 21.24 9.86 -29.90
N ARG A 71 21.92 10.11 -28.78
CA ARG A 71 23.39 10.12 -28.70
C ARG A 71 23.87 9.51 -27.38
N ILE A 72 25.03 8.86 -27.40
CA ILE A 72 25.75 8.43 -26.19
C ILE A 72 27.11 9.12 -26.21
N ALA A 73 27.48 9.78 -25.12
CA ALA A 73 28.76 10.47 -25.03
C ALA A 73 29.58 9.97 -23.84
N PHE A 74 30.83 9.61 -24.10
CA PHE A 74 31.80 9.14 -23.12
C PHE A 74 32.91 10.17 -22.91
N ASP A 75 33.18 10.50 -21.66
CA ASP A 75 34.17 11.49 -21.28
C ASP A 75 35.43 10.82 -20.71
N PHE A 76 36.57 11.01 -21.39
CA PHE A 76 37.88 10.49 -21.02
C PHE A 76 38.75 11.61 -20.40
N PRO A 77 38.86 11.70 -19.06
CA PRO A 77 39.73 12.67 -18.39
C PRO A 77 41.21 12.30 -18.55
N GLY A 78 42.09 13.30 -18.64
CA GLY A 78 43.54 13.13 -18.75
C GLY A 78 44.00 12.37 -20.01
N THR A 79 43.14 12.28 -21.03
CA THR A 79 43.38 11.48 -22.23
C THR A 79 43.29 12.37 -23.47
N ALA A 80 44.33 12.38 -24.30
CA ALA A 80 44.37 13.08 -25.58
C ALA A 80 43.83 12.20 -26.73
N SER A 81 43.39 12.79 -27.84
CA SER A 81 43.08 12.03 -29.05
C SER A 81 44.34 11.89 -29.92
N ALA A 82 44.88 10.68 -30.07
CA ALA A 82 45.92 10.39 -31.07
C ALA A 82 45.34 9.88 -32.40
N ILE A 83 44.01 9.83 -32.50
CA ILE A 83 43.30 9.45 -33.73
C ILE A 83 43.31 10.66 -34.67
N GLY A 84 43.92 10.50 -35.85
CA GLY A 84 44.05 11.57 -36.84
C GLY A 84 42.74 12.00 -37.53
N ARG A 85 41.57 11.54 -37.06
CA ARG A 85 40.24 11.87 -37.61
C ARG A 85 39.29 12.22 -36.46
N ALA A 86 38.64 13.37 -36.55
CA ALA A 86 37.66 13.84 -35.56
C ALA A 86 36.27 13.19 -35.70
N THR A 87 35.95 12.67 -36.90
CA THR A 87 34.67 12.02 -37.21
C THR A 87 34.92 10.77 -38.03
N GLN A 88 34.22 9.69 -37.67
CA GLN A 88 34.20 8.42 -38.37
C GLN A 88 32.75 8.01 -38.62
N GLU A 89 32.34 7.95 -39.89
CA GLU A 89 31.07 7.34 -40.30
C GLU A 89 31.20 5.82 -40.20
N VAL A 90 30.22 5.17 -39.56
CA VAL A 90 30.24 3.73 -39.27
C VAL A 90 29.10 3.01 -39.98
N GLY A 91 27.86 3.50 -39.82
CA GLY A 91 26.68 2.94 -40.50
C GLY A 91 26.31 1.49 -40.13
N GLU A 92 26.79 0.96 -39.01
CA GLU A 92 26.57 -0.42 -38.57
C GLU A 92 25.53 -0.49 -37.44
N GLY A 93 24.53 -1.37 -37.58
CA GLY A 93 23.43 -1.49 -36.62
C GLY A 93 22.72 -0.16 -36.35
N ASP A 94 22.60 0.21 -35.08
CA ASP A 94 22.01 1.49 -34.65
C ASP A 94 23.04 2.63 -34.54
N LEU A 95 24.34 2.37 -34.79
CA LEU A 95 25.41 3.35 -34.72
C LEU A 95 25.65 4.03 -36.07
N ARG A 96 25.34 5.33 -36.16
CA ARG A 96 25.51 6.13 -37.38
C ARG A 96 26.97 6.59 -37.54
N SER A 97 27.45 7.36 -36.57
CA SER A 97 28.80 7.93 -36.62
C SER A 97 29.40 8.12 -35.22
N ILE A 98 30.73 8.21 -35.18
CA ILE A 98 31.53 8.42 -33.99
C ILE A 98 32.28 9.75 -34.14
N ASN A 99 32.11 10.65 -33.17
CA ASN A 99 32.84 11.92 -33.10
C ASN A 99 33.77 11.93 -31.90
N VAL A 100 35.03 12.33 -32.10
CA VAL A 100 36.02 12.51 -31.04
C VAL A 100 36.34 13.99 -30.94
N VAL A 101 36.01 14.61 -29.81
CA VAL A 101 36.21 16.03 -29.56
C VAL A 101 37.12 16.19 -28.35
N GLN A 102 38.31 16.76 -28.56
CA GLN A 102 39.24 17.07 -27.46
C GLN A 102 39.06 18.53 -27.02
N ALA A 103 38.86 18.74 -25.72
CA ALA A 103 38.73 20.05 -25.10
C ALA A 103 39.52 20.10 -23.78
N GLY A 104 40.65 20.82 -23.78
CA GLY A 104 41.56 20.86 -22.64
C GLY A 104 42.15 19.48 -22.32
N ASP A 105 42.07 19.08 -21.05
CA ASP A 105 42.54 17.78 -20.55
C ASP A 105 41.53 16.64 -20.71
N ARG A 106 40.43 16.83 -21.47
CA ARG A 106 39.39 15.81 -21.65
C ARG A 106 39.10 15.56 -23.12
N THR A 107 38.98 14.28 -23.47
CA THR A 107 38.49 13.85 -24.78
C THR A 107 37.08 13.29 -24.65
N ARG A 108 36.14 13.79 -25.45
CA ARG A 108 34.76 13.33 -25.50
C ARG A 108 34.53 12.49 -26.76
N LEU A 109 34.08 11.27 -26.58
CA LEU A 109 33.68 10.34 -27.64
C LEU A 109 32.16 10.33 -27.74
N VAL A 110 31.58 10.81 -28.84
CA VAL A 110 30.13 10.88 -29.07
C VAL A 110 29.73 9.86 -30.13
N LEU A 111 28.88 8.91 -29.75
CA LEU A 111 28.22 7.94 -30.62
C LEU A 111 26.86 8.53 -31.05
N ASN A 112 26.69 8.82 -32.33
CA ASN A 112 25.41 9.25 -32.90
C ASN A 112 24.61 8.01 -33.31
N LEU A 113 23.36 7.91 -32.85
CA LEU A 113 22.56 6.70 -33.01
C LEU A 113 21.31 6.94 -33.86
N ALA A 114 20.81 5.88 -34.51
CA ALA A 114 19.53 5.89 -35.24
C ALA A 114 18.32 5.90 -34.29
N ARG A 115 18.45 5.26 -33.12
CA ARG A 115 17.46 5.16 -32.04
C ARG A 115 18.17 4.98 -30.71
N ALA A 116 17.48 5.19 -29.59
CA ALA A 116 18.04 4.95 -28.27
C ALA A 116 18.34 3.46 -28.08
N VAL A 117 19.56 3.12 -27.63
CA VAL A 117 20.01 1.75 -27.37
C VAL A 117 20.63 1.66 -25.99
N ASN A 118 20.56 0.47 -25.38
CA ASN A 118 21.30 0.18 -24.16
C ASN A 118 22.77 -0.11 -24.50
N TYR A 119 23.67 0.18 -23.58
CA TYR A 119 25.10 -0.09 -23.75
C TYR A 119 25.70 -0.70 -22.49
N ASP A 120 26.75 -1.50 -22.68
CA ASP A 120 27.58 -2.07 -21.63
C ASP A 120 29.05 -1.75 -21.92
N MET A 121 29.88 -1.64 -20.88
CA MET A 121 31.30 -1.29 -21.00
C MET A 121 32.20 -2.31 -20.29
N GLN A 122 33.20 -2.82 -20.98
CA GLN A 122 34.17 -3.76 -20.42
C GLN A 122 35.61 -3.34 -20.75
N ILE A 123 36.50 -3.37 -19.77
CA ILE A 123 37.93 -3.08 -19.97
C ILE A 123 38.68 -4.38 -20.25
N GLU A 124 39.36 -4.46 -21.39
CA GLU A 124 40.27 -5.54 -21.77
C GLU A 124 41.70 -5.00 -21.94
N GLY A 125 42.47 -5.00 -20.85
CA GLY A 125 43.84 -4.50 -20.86
C GLY A 125 43.90 -3.02 -21.26
N ARG A 126 44.43 -2.73 -22.46
CA ARG A 126 44.50 -1.37 -23.02
C ARG A 126 43.30 -0.97 -23.88
N ALA A 127 42.31 -1.84 -24.02
CA ALA A 127 41.10 -1.57 -24.81
C ALA A 127 39.87 -1.44 -23.91
N LEU A 128 38.98 -0.51 -24.24
CA LEU A 128 37.62 -0.42 -23.71
C LEU A 128 36.66 -0.93 -24.78
N LEU A 129 35.87 -1.95 -24.46
CA LEU A 129 34.80 -2.47 -25.28
C LEU A 129 33.48 -1.82 -24.87
N ILE A 130 32.79 -1.20 -25.81
CA ILE A 130 31.46 -0.63 -25.62
C ILE A 130 30.50 -1.47 -26.48
N THR A 131 29.65 -2.26 -25.83
CA THR A 131 28.68 -3.13 -26.50
C THR A 131 27.34 -2.43 -26.57
N LEU A 132 26.90 -2.05 -27.78
CA LEU A 132 25.59 -1.48 -28.04
C LEU A 132 24.59 -2.60 -28.33
N GLN A 133 23.55 -2.71 -27.51
CA GLN A 133 22.49 -3.70 -27.68
C GLN A 133 21.27 -3.07 -28.33
N GLY A 134 21.02 -3.43 -29.60
CA GLY A 134 19.78 -3.08 -30.28
C GLY A 134 18.59 -3.72 -29.58
N ALA A 135 17.48 -2.97 -29.45
CA ALA A 135 16.27 -3.46 -28.80
C ALA A 135 15.70 -4.67 -29.56
N ALA A 136 15.98 -5.88 -29.08
CA ALA A 136 15.31 -7.09 -29.54
C ALA A 136 13.84 -7.04 -29.11
N ALA A 137 12.95 -7.38 -30.03
CA ALA A 137 11.52 -7.48 -29.77
C ALA A 137 11.24 -8.43 -28.59
N ALA A 138 10.33 -7.99 -27.71
CA ALA A 138 9.77 -8.71 -26.56
C ALA A 138 10.59 -8.74 -25.25
N ALA A 139 10.66 -7.57 -24.59
CA ALA A 139 10.47 -7.44 -23.14
C ALA A 139 9.97 -6.01 -22.85
N SER A 140 9.09 -5.85 -21.87
CA SER A 140 8.58 -4.57 -21.36
C SER A 140 9.73 -3.54 -21.18
N PRO A 141 9.48 -2.22 -21.29
CA PRO A 141 10.55 -1.23 -21.14
C PRO A 141 11.07 -1.25 -19.70
N ALA A 142 12.08 -2.07 -19.44
CA ALA A 142 12.96 -1.88 -18.31
C ALA A 142 13.68 -0.56 -18.57
N GLY A 143 13.43 0.42 -17.69
CA GLY A 143 13.90 1.78 -17.86
C GLY A 143 15.39 1.84 -18.17
N VAL A 144 15.76 2.77 -19.04
CA VAL A 144 17.16 3.09 -19.35
C VAL A 144 17.88 3.35 -18.03
N THR A 145 18.79 2.45 -17.65
CA THR A 145 19.69 2.66 -16.50
C THR A 145 20.88 3.47 -16.99
N THR A 146 21.02 4.67 -16.44
CA THR A 146 22.20 5.51 -16.65
C THR A 146 23.15 5.33 -15.48
N HIS A 147 24.33 4.78 -15.75
CA HIS A 147 25.38 4.55 -14.76
C HIS A 147 26.33 5.74 -14.75
N PHE A 148 26.47 6.41 -13.60
CA PHE A 148 27.48 7.44 -13.38
C PHE A 148 28.52 6.90 -12.41
N ALA A 149 29.77 6.79 -12.89
CA ALA A 149 30.96 6.26 -12.20
C ALA A 149 30.83 4.82 -11.66
N GLU A 150 31.84 3.98 -11.84
CA GLU A 150 31.87 2.62 -11.29
C GLU A 150 32.60 2.61 -9.94
N ALA A 151 31.97 2.00 -8.92
CA ALA A 151 32.55 1.88 -7.59
C ALA A 151 33.74 0.91 -7.61
N ARG A 152 34.90 1.32 -7.08
CA ARG A 152 36.08 0.44 -6.97
C ARG A 152 35.82 -0.65 -5.92
N PRO A 153 36.16 -1.93 -6.18
CA PRO A 153 36.22 -2.95 -5.14
C PRO A 153 37.46 -2.66 -4.26
N GLY A 154 37.25 -2.01 -3.11
CA GLY A 154 38.34 -1.66 -2.20
C GLY A 154 38.07 -0.44 -1.32
N ASP A 155 37.25 -0.65 -0.29
CA ASP A 155 37.34 -0.01 1.04
C ASP A 155 37.38 1.53 1.15
N ARG A 156 36.39 2.22 0.57
CA ARG A 156 35.84 3.45 1.17
C ARG A 156 34.31 3.42 1.14
N ARG A 157 33.69 3.39 2.31
CA ARG A 157 32.24 3.56 2.45
C ARG A 157 31.90 5.02 2.16
N HIS A 158 31.16 5.27 1.08
CA HIS A 158 30.75 6.61 0.70
C HIS A 158 29.59 7.08 1.58
N THR A 159 29.37 8.39 1.67
CA THR A 159 28.22 8.96 2.39
C THR A 159 27.56 10.07 1.58
N LEU A 160 26.24 10.19 1.68
CA LEU A 160 25.52 11.39 1.22
C LEU A 160 25.69 12.50 2.27
N ARG A 161 26.11 13.69 1.83
CA ARG A 161 26.35 14.85 2.70
C ARG A 161 25.10 15.69 2.87
N ASP A 162 24.38 15.94 1.78
CA ASP A 162 23.16 16.73 1.78
C ASP A 162 22.24 16.38 0.60
N ILE A 163 20.95 16.64 0.77
CA ILE A 163 19.92 16.55 -0.27
C ILE A 163 19.09 17.83 -0.19
N ASP A 164 19.30 18.73 -1.14
CA ASP A 164 18.66 20.04 -1.23
C ASP A 164 17.72 20.09 -2.45
N PHE A 165 16.67 20.90 -2.35
CA PHE A 165 15.71 21.14 -3.42
C PHE A 165 15.57 22.63 -3.70
N ARG A 166 15.68 23.01 -4.98
CA ARG A 166 15.54 24.40 -5.40
C ARG A 166 14.65 24.51 -6.63
N ARG A 167 13.86 25.58 -6.66
CA ARG A 167 13.18 26.01 -7.89
C ARG A 167 14.17 26.71 -8.82
N GLY A 168 14.29 26.23 -10.05
CA GLY A 168 15.07 26.86 -11.10
C GLY A 168 14.37 28.07 -11.74
N ARG A 169 15.09 28.78 -12.63
CA ARG A 169 14.60 30.07 -13.17
C ARG A 169 13.43 29.91 -14.14
N ALA A 170 13.32 28.76 -14.80
CA ALA A 170 12.25 28.45 -15.76
C ALA A 170 11.14 27.58 -15.13
N GLY A 171 11.11 27.43 -13.79
CA GLY A 171 10.12 26.61 -13.08
C GLY A 171 10.46 25.13 -12.98
N GLU A 172 11.66 24.73 -13.39
CA GLU A 172 12.20 23.39 -13.20
C GLU A 172 12.47 23.09 -11.72
N GLY A 173 12.23 21.86 -11.29
CA GLY A 173 12.65 21.36 -9.99
C GLY A 173 14.09 20.88 -10.06
N ARG A 174 15.00 21.52 -9.31
CA ARG A 174 16.42 21.16 -9.24
C ARG A 174 16.71 20.48 -7.91
N ILE A 175 17.02 19.18 -7.97
CA ILE A 175 17.47 18.39 -6.83
C ILE A 175 19.00 18.40 -6.84
N VAL A 176 19.63 18.85 -5.76
CA VAL A 176 21.08 18.90 -5.61
C VAL A 176 21.49 17.94 -4.49
N ILE A 177 22.29 16.93 -4.83
CA ILE A 177 22.73 15.89 -3.91
C ILE A 177 24.25 16.04 -3.74
N ASP A 178 24.68 16.40 -2.54
CA ASP A 178 26.10 16.54 -2.22
C ASP A 178 26.66 15.17 -1.79
N LEU A 179 27.69 14.71 -2.50
CA LEU A 179 28.35 13.42 -2.33
C LEU A 179 29.64 13.56 -1.52
N SER A 180 30.05 12.47 -0.86
CA SER A 180 31.35 12.43 -0.16
C SER A 180 32.57 12.53 -1.10
N ASP A 181 32.47 12.01 -2.32
CA ASP A 181 33.52 11.95 -3.35
C ASP A 181 32.87 11.88 -4.74
N ALA A 182 33.62 12.23 -5.79
CA ALA A 182 33.19 12.09 -7.18
C ALA A 182 33.13 10.64 -7.67
N ALA A 183 33.73 9.71 -6.93
CA ALA A 183 33.81 8.28 -7.26
C ALA A 183 32.61 7.43 -6.78
N VAL A 184 31.54 8.05 -6.28
CA VAL A 184 30.31 7.35 -5.87
C VAL A 184 29.62 6.78 -7.11
N GLY A 185 29.29 5.49 -7.09
CA GLY A 185 28.51 4.88 -8.17
C GLY A 185 27.02 5.24 -8.06
N ILE A 186 26.45 5.78 -9.13
CA ILE A 186 25.07 6.26 -9.19
C ILE A 186 24.33 5.62 -10.36
N ASP A 187 23.24 4.92 -10.06
CA ASP A 187 22.34 4.36 -11.06
C ASP A 187 21.06 5.18 -11.07
N LEU A 188 20.83 5.94 -12.15
CA LEU A 188 19.56 6.64 -12.35
C LEU A 188 18.71 5.86 -13.35
N ARG A 189 17.49 5.53 -12.93
CA ARG A 189 16.49 4.87 -13.77
C ARG A 189 15.12 5.50 -13.60
N GLN A 190 14.35 5.51 -14.68
CA GLN A 190 12.95 5.87 -14.65
C GLN A 190 12.10 4.62 -14.39
N GLN A 191 11.32 4.63 -13.30
CA GLN A 191 10.44 3.53 -12.93
C GLN A 191 8.99 4.06 -12.87
N GLY A 192 8.23 3.81 -13.94
CA GLY A 192 6.89 4.37 -14.09
C GLY A 192 6.92 5.90 -14.23
N ARG A 193 6.23 6.61 -13.32
CA ARG A 193 6.24 8.09 -13.24
C ARG A 193 7.33 8.63 -12.32
N ALA A 194 8.07 7.77 -11.61
CA ALA A 194 9.09 8.19 -10.65
C ALA A 194 10.51 8.05 -11.23
N ILE A 195 11.42 8.89 -10.75
CA ILE A 195 12.86 8.79 -11.01
C ILE A 195 13.49 8.15 -9.79
N VAL A 196 14.16 7.02 -9.98
CA VAL A 196 14.85 6.28 -8.92
C VAL A 196 16.35 6.45 -9.11
N ILE A 197 17.01 6.92 -8.07
CA ILE A 197 18.46 7.12 -8.02
C ILE A 197 19.01 6.19 -6.95
N ASP A 198 19.83 5.22 -7.34
CA ASP A 198 20.52 4.29 -6.45
C ASP A 198 21.98 4.70 -6.33
N PHE A 199 22.42 5.01 -5.11
CA PHE A 199 23.81 5.27 -4.77
C PHE A 199 24.44 3.99 -4.22
N ILE A 200 25.32 3.37 -5.01
CA ILE A 200 25.94 2.07 -4.71
C ILE A 200 26.98 2.24 -3.59
N ASN A 201 26.99 1.33 -2.61
CA ASN A 201 27.93 1.33 -1.48
C ASN A 201 28.02 2.68 -0.74
N THR A 202 26.89 3.40 -0.68
CA THR A 202 26.79 4.74 -0.09
C THR A 202 25.85 4.71 1.10
N ALA A 203 26.34 5.12 2.27
CA ALA A 203 25.54 5.24 3.47
C ALA A 203 24.73 6.56 3.47
N LEU A 204 23.46 6.46 3.83
CA LEU A 204 22.57 7.59 4.09
C LEU A 204 22.57 7.91 5.59
N PRO A 205 23.04 9.08 6.03
CA PRO A 205 22.88 9.54 7.40
C PRO A 205 21.40 9.63 7.81
N LYS A 206 21.08 9.28 9.06
CA LYS A 206 19.68 9.27 9.56
C LYS A 206 18.95 10.61 9.44
N ASN A 207 19.67 11.74 9.47
CA ASN A 207 19.10 13.08 9.29
C ASN A 207 18.65 13.36 7.84
N LEU A 208 19.18 12.62 6.87
CA LEU A 208 18.79 12.71 5.46
C LEU A 208 17.77 11.63 5.07
N GLU A 209 17.49 10.66 5.94
CA GLU A 209 16.42 9.67 5.78
C GLU A 209 15.06 10.31 6.08
N ARG A 210 14.60 11.14 5.15
CA ARG A 210 13.37 11.92 5.27
C ARG A 210 12.64 12.02 3.95
N ARG A 211 11.35 12.28 4.08
CA ARG A 211 10.44 12.64 2.99
C ARG A 211 10.33 14.15 2.92
N MET A 212 10.58 14.72 1.75
CA MET A 212 10.44 16.16 1.47
C MET A 212 9.24 16.36 0.54
N ASP A 213 8.24 17.09 1.02
CA ASP A 213 7.16 17.62 0.19
C ASP A 213 7.62 18.95 -0.39
N VAL A 214 7.62 19.05 -1.73
CA VAL A 214 8.10 20.21 -2.47
C VAL A 214 7.03 20.82 -3.36
N THR A 215 5.76 20.47 -3.12
CA THR A 215 4.60 20.98 -3.87
C THR A 215 4.46 22.51 -3.80
N ASP A 216 4.76 23.11 -2.64
CA ASP A 216 4.69 24.57 -2.41
C ASP A 216 5.65 25.40 -3.28
N PHE A 217 6.69 24.78 -3.83
CA PHE A 217 7.66 25.48 -4.69
C PHE A 217 7.15 25.69 -6.12
N GLY A 218 5.99 25.14 -6.49
CA GLY A 218 5.39 25.36 -7.82
C GLY A 218 6.23 24.77 -8.96
N THR A 219 6.86 23.62 -8.71
CA THR A 219 7.64 22.85 -9.70
C THR A 219 6.85 21.60 -10.15
N PRO A 220 7.33 20.85 -11.15
CA PRO A 220 6.73 19.57 -11.51
C PRO A 220 7.06 18.43 -10.53
N VAL A 221 7.85 18.65 -9.47
CA VAL A 221 8.16 17.63 -8.46
C VAL A 221 7.18 17.77 -7.30
N ASP A 222 6.55 16.67 -6.89
CA ASP A 222 5.66 16.67 -5.71
C ASP A 222 6.43 16.24 -4.46
N ARG A 223 7.19 15.14 -4.56
CA ARG A 223 7.85 14.52 -3.42
C ARG A 223 9.25 14.01 -3.73
N ILE A 224 10.13 14.08 -2.73
CA ILE A 224 11.47 13.48 -2.74
C ILE A 224 11.61 12.62 -1.48
N ASP A 225 11.78 11.32 -1.66
CA ASP A 225 11.98 10.37 -0.57
C ASP A 225 13.41 9.83 -0.61
N ALA A 226 14.17 9.98 0.47
CA ALA A 226 15.49 9.39 0.63
C ALA A 226 15.48 8.34 1.73
N PHE A 227 15.92 7.12 1.44
CA PHE A 227 15.98 6.02 2.40
C PHE A 227 17.16 5.08 2.14
N ALA A 228 17.61 4.39 3.19
CA ALA A 228 18.68 3.41 3.07
C ALA A 228 18.13 2.07 2.53
N GLN A 229 18.85 1.44 1.59
CA GLN A 229 18.53 0.13 1.05
C GLN A 229 19.75 -0.79 1.12
N GLY A 230 19.87 -1.53 2.23
CA GLY A 230 21.02 -2.37 2.50
C GLY A 230 22.30 -1.53 2.65
N ASN A 231 23.26 -1.74 1.76
CA ASN A 231 24.51 -0.95 1.71
C ASN A 231 24.42 0.29 0.79
N ASN A 232 23.28 0.49 0.13
CA ASN A 232 23.06 1.56 -0.83
C ASN A 232 22.13 2.63 -0.24
N ALA A 233 22.18 3.83 -0.78
CA ALA A 233 21.18 4.86 -0.50
C ALA A 233 20.28 5.01 -1.73
N ARG A 234 18.97 5.12 -1.54
CA ARG A 234 18.00 5.33 -2.62
C ARG A 234 17.33 6.68 -2.46
N VAL A 235 17.27 7.45 -3.54
CA VAL A 235 16.47 8.67 -3.64
C VAL A 235 15.39 8.46 -4.71
N LEU A 236 14.14 8.57 -4.30
CA LEU A 236 12.96 8.47 -5.14
C LEU A 236 12.35 9.86 -5.34
N ILE A 237 12.23 10.28 -6.58
CA ILE A 237 11.63 11.57 -6.97
C ILE A 237 10.30 11.27 -7.67
N GLU A 238 9.20 11.84 -7.15
CA GLU A 238 7.86 11.70 -7.69
C GLU A 238 7.41 13.01 -8.37
N PRO A 239 7.56 13.12 -9.69
CA PRO A 239 7.04 14.24 -10.47
C PRO A 239 5.59 14.05 -10.95
N ARG A 240 4.89 15.18 -11.12
CA ARG A 240 3.54 15.30 -11.69
C ARG A 240 3.53 15.76 -13.14
N GLY A 241 2.48 15.37 -13.86
CA GLY A 241 2.25 15.78 -15.25
C GLY A 241 3.16 15.09 -16.27
N ASN A 242 3.33 15.73 -17.43
CA ASN A 242 4.31 15.37 -18.44
C ASN A 242 5.60 16.15 -18.13
N TRP A 243 6.72 15.45 -18.04
CA TRP A 243 7.98 16.01 -17.62
C TRP A 243 9.13 15.34 -18.36
N GLU A 244 10.23 16.05 -18.46
CA GLU A 244 11.50 15.56 -18.95
C GLU A 244 12.56 15.90 -17.90
N HIS A 245 13.59 15.06 -17.79
CA HIS A 245 14.63 15.24 -16.80
C HIS A 245 16.01 15.30 -17.45
N THR A 246 16.92 16.01 -16.81
CA THR A 246 18.35 15.98 -17.13
C THR A 246 19.12 15.73 -15.85
N ALA A 247 20.13 14.87 -15.92
CA ALA A 247 20.98 14.54 -14.78
C ALA A 247 22.44 14.67 -15.16
N TYR A 248 23.23 15.28 -14.28
CA TYR A 248 24.65 15.44 -14.47
C TYR A 248 25.37 15.53 -13.12
N GLN A 249 26.60 15.03 -13.10
CA GLN A 249 27.48 15.13 -11.94
C GLN A 249 28.54 16.20 -12.20
N THR A 250 28.76 17.08 -11.25
CA THR A 250 29.84 18.08 -11.26
C THR A 250 30.62 17.94 -9.95
N ASP A 251 31.86 17.47 -10.05
CA ASP A 251 32.72 17.16 -8.91
C ASP A 251 32.01 16.23 -7.90
N THR A 252 31.71 16.75 -6.70
CA THR A 252 31.01 16.05 -5.62
C THR A 252 29.52 16.35 -5.57
N ARG A 253 28.93 16.93 -6.62
CA ARG A 253 27.49 17.24 -6.68
C ARG A 253 26.82 16.46 -7.79
N PHE A 254 25.73 15.78 -7.47
CA PHE A 254 24.84 15.18 -8.44
C PHE A 254 23.57 16.02 -8.55
N ILE A 255 23.26 16.50 -9.75
CA ILE A 255 22.15 17.42 -10.00
C ILE A 255 21.16 16.75 -10.93
N VAL A 256 19.89 16.74 -10.51
CA VAL A 256 18.78 16.29 -11.34
C VAL A 256 17.81 17.46 -11.52
N GLU A 257 17.58 17.83 -12.77
CA GLU A 257 16.64 18.89 -13.15
C GLU A 257 15.42 18.25 -13.82
N VAL A 258 14.24 18.50 -13.26
CA VAL A 258 12.96 18.04 -13.79
C VAL A 258 12.19 19.25 -14.30
N LYS A 259 11.94 19.30 -15.61
CA LYS A 259 11.16 20.37 -16.24
C LYS A 259 9.84 19.82 -16.76
N GLN A 260 8.78 20.61 -16.63
CA GLN A 260 7.46 20.22 -17.15
C GLN A 260 7.50 20.33 -18.68
N VAL A 261 7.11 19.27 -19.37
CA VAL A 261 6.84 19.32 -20.80
C VAL A 261 5.49 20.00 -20.94
N VAL A 262 5.54 21.33 -21.12
CA VAL A 262 4.38 22.09 -21.57
C VAL A 262 4.21 21.75 -23.05
N GLU A 263 3.37 20.77 -23.33
CA GLU A 263 2.79 20.62 -24.67
C GLU A 263 1.96 21.87 -24.89
N ASP A 264 2.55 22.83 -25.59
CA ASP A 264 1.90 24.07 -25.97
C ASP A 264 0.58 23.69 -26.70
N PRO A 265 -0.61 23.87 -26.11
CA PRO A 265 -1.86 23.50 -26.77
C PRO A 265 -2.11 24.37 -28.00
N SER A 266 -1.37 25.47 -28.13
CA SER A 266 -1.31 26.29 -29.33
C SER A 266 -0.51 25.65 -30.49
N ARG A 267 0.33 24.62 -30.23
CA ARG A 267 0.99 23.80 -31.26
C ARG A 267 0.12 22.65 -31.80
N LEU A 268 -0.94 22.28 -31.09
CA LEU A 268 -1.88 21.25 -31.54
C LEU A 268 -3.20 21.82 -32.10
N VAL A 269 -3.41 23.14 -32.02
CA VAL A 269 -4.59 23.82 -32.60
C VAL A 269 -4.21 24.86 -33.67
N ARG A 270 -2.93 24.97 -34.01
CA ARG A 270 -2.51 25.55 -35.29
C ARG A 270 -1.46 24.63 -35.88
N PRO A 271 -1.62 24.12 -37.11
CA PRO A 271 -0.48 23.49 -37.79
C PRO A 271 0.65 24.51 -37.73
N GLY A 272 1.70 24.19 -36.98
CA GLY A 272 2.92 24.95 -37.01
C GLY A 272 3.44 24.82 -38.42
N TYR A 273 3.21 25.84 -39.23
CA TYR A 273 3.64 25.83 -40.61
C TYR A 273 5.17 25.90 -40.62
N THR A 274 5.79 24.76 -40.94
CA THR A 274 7.25 24.53 -40.86
C THR A 274 7.89 24.51 -42.24
N GLY A 275 7.09 24.66 -43.29
CA GLY A 275 7.56 24.66 -44.66
C GLY A 275 8.52 25.81 -44.97
N GLU A 276 9.41 25.58 -45.93
CA GLU A 276 10.23 26.63 -46.52
C GLU A 276 9.37 27.82 -46.97
N LYS A 277 9.84 29.03 -46.71
CA LYS A 277 9.10 30.25 -46.99
C LYS A 277 9.10 30.52 -48.49
N LEU A 278 7.92 30.77 -49.03
CA LEU A 278 7.73 31.16 -50.41
C LEU A 278 7.03 32.53 -50.49
N SER A 279 7.32 33.23 -51.59
CA SER A 279 6.61 34.46 -51.97
C SER A 279 6.03 34.24 -53.36
N LEU A 280 4.71 34.22 -53.46
CA LEU A 280 3.97 33.94 -54.70
C LEU A 280 2.97 35.07 -54.95
N ASN A 281 2.85 35.49 -56.21
CA ASN A 281 1.87 36.49 -56.62
C ASN A 281 1.14 35.98 -57.85
N PHE A 282 -0.09 35.52 -57.64
CA PHE A 282 -0.97 35.01 -58.68
C PHE A 282 -2.16 35.95 -58.86
N GLN A 283 -2.44 36.31 -60.10
CA GLN A 283 -3.62 37.08 -60.48
C GLN A 283 -4.40 36.24 -61.48
N ASN A 284 -5.61 35.82 -61.09
CA ASN A 284 -6.52 35.05 -61.94
C ASN A 284 -5.88 33.77 -62.53
N VAL A 285 -5.21 32.97 -61.69
CA VAL A 285 -4.55 31.71 -62.11
C VAL A 285 -5.41 30.51 -61.70
N GLU A 286 -5.43 29.45 -62.50
CA GLU A 286 -6.14 28.22 -62.15
C GLU A 286 -5.57 27.56 -60.89
N VAL A 287 -6.43 27.06 -60.01
CA VAL A 287 -6.03 26.43 -58.74
C VAL A 287 -5.08 25.24 -58.96
N ARG A 288 -5.26 24.46 -60.03
CA ARG A 288 -4.35 23.35 -60.39
C ARG A 288 -2.94 23.83 -60.69
N ALA A 289 -2.79 24.91 -61.46
CA ALA A 289 -1.48 25.48 -61.77
C ALA A 289 -0.79 26.00 -60.51
N VAL A 290 -1.55 26.60 -59.58
CA VAL A 290 -1.02 27.04 -58.29
C VAL A 290 -0.56 25.84 -57.43
N LEU A 291 -1.33 24.76 -57.37
CA LEU A 291 -0.97 23.54 -56.64
C LEU A 291 0.26 22.84 -57.25
N GLN A 292 0.42 22.88 -58.57
CA GLN A 292 1.60 22.34 -59.26
C GLN A 292 2.87 23.13 -58.93
N VAL A 293 2.80 24.46 -58.88
CA VAL A 293 3.96 25.28 -58.46
C VAL A 293 4.38 24.95 -57.01
N ILE A 294 3.42 24.65 -56.13
CA ILE A 294 3.72 24.20 -54.77
C ILE A 294 4.32 22.78 -54.78
N ALA A 295 3.83 21.87 -55.62
CA ALA A 295 4.41 20.53 -55.80
C ALA A 295 5.87 20.60 -56.26
N ASP A 296 6.15 21.43 -57.28
CA ASP A 296 7.49 21.61 -57.85
C ASP A 296 8.47 22.23 -56.85
N PHE A 297 7.99 23.17 -56.02
CA PHE A 297 8.80 23.79 -54.98
C PHE A 297 9.09 22.85 -53.80
N THR A 298 8.14 22.00 -53.41
CA THR A 298 8.23 21.15 -52.21
C THR A 298 8.75 19.74 -52.50
N GLY A 299 8.82 19.35 -53.78
CA GLY A 299 9.14 17.99 -54.21
C GLY A 299 8.07 16.95 -53.86
N LEU A 300 6.86 17.39 -53.46
CA LEU A 300 5.75 16.50 -53.13
C LEU A 300 5.01 16.06 -54.39
N ASN A 301 4.68 14.78 -54.49
CA ASN A 301 3.82 14.27 -55.55
C ASN A 301 2.36 14.61 -55.23
N ILE A 302 1.85 15.70 -55.80
CA ILE A 302 0.45 16.12 -55.63
C ILE A 302 -0.41 15.57 -56.77
N ILE A 303 -1.47 14.86 -56.43
CA ILE A 303 -2.49 14.40 -57.38
C ILE A 303 -3.77 15.21 -57.14
N THR A 304 -4.14 16.04 -58.12
CA THR A 304 -5.38 16.82 -58.09
C THR A 304 -6.49 16.10 -58.83
N SER A 305 -7.68 15.99 -58.23
CA SER A 305 -8.86 15.47 -58.93
C SER A 305 -9.30 16.40 -60.07
N ASP A 306 -9.89 15.85 -61.13
CA ASP A 306 -10.36 16.61 -62.30
C ASP A 306 -11.47 17.62 -61.92
N THR A 307 -12.18 17.34 -60.82
CA THR A 307 -13.24 18.15 -60.22
C THR A 307 -12.74 19.45 -59.57
N VAL A 308 -11.43 19.63 -59.39
CA VAL A 308 -10.84 20.84 -58.80
C VAL A 308 -10.87 21.99 -59.81
N THR A 309 -11.96 22.77 -59.82
CA THR A 309 -12.14 23.90 -60.75
C THR A 309 -12.15 25.25 -60.04
N GLY A 310 -11.71 26.30 -60.75
CA GLY A 310 -11.75 27.68 -60.28
C GLY A 310 -10.44 28.44 -60.49
N ASN A 311 -10.57 29.76 -60.57
CA ASN A 311 -9.46 30.71 -60.57
C ASN A 311 -9.21 31.24 -59.15
N LEU A 312 -7.95 31.51 -58.83
CA LEU A 312 -7.53 32.09 -57.56
C LEU A 312 -6.62 33.29 -57.84
N THR A 313 -6.90 34.37 -57.13
CA THR A 313 -6.01 35.54 -57.04
C THR A 313 -5.47 35.56 -55.63
N LEU A 314 -4.16 35.36 -55.48
CA LEU A 314 -3.52 35.22 -54.18
C LEU A 314 -2.13 35.87 -54.21
N ARG A 315 -1.85 36.70 -53.21
CA ARG A 315 -0.53 37.29 -53.00
C ARG A 315 -0.02 36.88 -51.62
N LEU A 316 1.02 36.05 -51.60
CA LEU A 316 1.71 35.59 -50.39
C LEU A 316 3.13 36.17 -50.39
N LYS A 317 3.57 36.67 -49.24
CA LYS A 317 4.93 37.16 -49.05
C LYS A 317 5.51 36.54 -47.78
N ASP A 318 6.64 35.85 -47.92
CA ASP A 318 7.37 35.20 -46.83
C ASP A 318 6.51 34.24 -45.98
N VAL A 319 5.64 33.48 -46.65
CA VAL A 319 4.70 32.53 -46.03
C VAL A 319 5.23 31.11 -46.21
N PRO A 320 5.29 30.27 -45.16
CA PRO A 320 5.60 28.83 -45.28
C PRO A 320 4.70 28.12 -46.32
N TRP A 321 5.25 27.21 -47.12
CA TRP A 321 4.49 26.56 -48.20
C TRP A 321 3.29 25.74 -47.71
N ASP A 322 3.35 25.16 -46.53
CA ASP A 322 2.27 24.39 -45.90
C ASP A 322 1.14 25.30 -45.44
N GLN A 323 1.47 26.53 -45.01
CA GLN A 323 0.50 27.59 -44.77
C GLN A 323 -0.15 28.08 -46.05
N ALA A 324 0.66 28.26 -47.09
CA ALA A 324 0.18 28.65 -48.41
C ALA A 324 -0.82 27.60 -48.95
N LEU A 325 -0.46 26.31 -48.86
CA LEU A 325 -1.30 25.20 -49.30
C LEU A 325 -2.63 25.16 -48.53
N ASP A 326 -2.61 25.24 -47.20
CA ASP A 326 -3.82 25.24 -46.38
C ASP A 326 -4.76 26.42 -46.70
N ILE A 327 -4.22 27.62 -46.88
CA ILE A 327 -5.00 28.81 -47.30
C ILE A 327 -5.68 28.58 -48.66
N ILE A 328 -4.97 27.96 -49.62
CA ILE A 328 -5.50 27.64 -50.94
C ILE A 328 -6.61 26.60 -50.85
N LEU A 329 -6.41 25.55 -50.04
CA LEU A 329 -7.40 24.49 -49.83
C LEU A 329 -8.68 25.07 -49.18
N GLN A 330 -8.54 25.88 -48.13
CA GLN A 330 -9.66 26.52 -47.43
C GLN A 330 -10.42 27.51 -48.32
N SER A 331 -9.72 28.33 -49.10
CA SER A 331 -10.34 29.34 -49.98
C SER A 331 -11.26 28.73 -51.05
N LYS A 332 -11.03 27.47 -51.43
CA LYS A 332 -11.76 26.78 -52.50
C LYS A 332 -12.52 25.54 -52.03
N GLY A 333 -12.61 25.32 -50.71
CA GLY A 333 -13.34 24.18 -50.13
C GLY A 333 -12.74 22.82 -50.48
N LEU A 334 -11.43 22.77 -50.74
CA LEU A 334 -10.67 21.56 -51.03
C LEU A 334 -10.12 20.98 -49.73
N ASP A 335 -9.88 19.69 -49.72
CA ASP A 335 -9.24 18.99 -48.60
C ASP A 335 -8.12 18.10 -49.17
N MET A 336 -7.18 17.70 -48.32
CA MET A 336 -6.05 16.85 -48.71
C MET A 336 -5.98 15.56 -47.89
N ARG A 337 -5.53 14.48 -48.53
CA ARG A 337 -5.22 13.21 -47.87
C ARG A 337 -3.80 12.80 -48.23
N LYS A 338 -2.95 12.68 -47.21
CA LYS A 338 -1.57 12.22 -47.37
C LYS A 338 -1.53 10.70 -47.26
N SER A 339 -1.06 10.05 -48.32
CA SER A 339 -0.74 8.62 -48.31
C SER A 339 0.74 8.46 -48.67
N GLY A 340 1.59 8.35 -47.64
CA GLY A 340 3.04 8.28 -47.79
C GLY A 340 3.63 9.53 -48.46
N ASN A 341 4.23 9.35 -49.64
CA ASN A 341 4.88 10.40 -50.44
C ASN A 341 3.93 11.10 -51.44
N VAL A 342 2.64 10.72 -51.46
CA VAL A 342 1.65 11.25 -52.39
C VAL A 342 0.56 12.00 -51.63
N VAL A 343 0.24 13.20 -52.07
CA VAL A 343 -0.83 14.04 -51.51
C VAL A 343 -1.96 14.11 -52.51
N TRP A 344 -3.13 13.59 -52.13
CA TRP A 344 -4.35 13.70 -52.92
C TRP A 344 -5.12 14.93 -52.53
N ILE A 345 -5.47 15.78 -53.50
CA ILE A 345 -6.25 17.01 -53.31
C ILE A 345 -7.53 16.91 -54.13
N ALA A 346 -8.67 17.04 -53.46
CA ALA A 346 -9.99 17.00 -54.08
C ALA A 346 -10.99 17.82 -53.25
N PRO A 347 -12.18 18.13 -53.79
CA PRO A 347 -13.24 18.76 -53.01
C PRO A 347 -13.57 17.96 -51.74
N ARG A 348 -13.82 18.66 -50.64
CA ARG A 348 -14.05 18.04 -49.32
C ARG A 348 -15.15 16.97 -49.34
N ASP A 349 -16.21 17.19 -50.12
CA ASP A 349 -17.35 16.28 -50.23
C ASP A 349 -17.00 14.98 -50.97
N GLU A 350 -16.12 15.04 -51.98
CA GLU A 350 -15.65 13.86 -52.73
C GLU A 350 -14.76 12.97 -51.85
N LEU A 351 -13.88 13.58 -51.06
CA LEU A 351 -13.04 12.84 -50.11
C LEU A 351 -13.86 12.22 -48.98
N ALA A 352 -14.84 12.95 -48.43
CA ALA A 352 -15.71 12.44 -47.38
C ALA A 352 -16.60 11.29 -47.86
N THR A 353 -17.15 11.37 -49.07
CA THR A 353 -17.96 10.29 -49.66
C THR A 353 -17.11 9.06 -49.98
N ARG A 354 -15.91 9.23 -50.54
CA ARG A 354 -14.97 8.11 -50.78
C ARG A 354 -14.55 7.42 -49.48
N GLU A 355 -14.28 8.18 -48.42
CA GLU A 355 -13.91 7.65 -47.12
C GLU A 355 -15.08 6.89 -46.47
N LYS A 356 -16.30 7.45 -46.53
CA LYS A 356 -17.50 6.77 -46.09
C LYS A 356 -17.71 5.45 -46.83
N LEU A 357 -17.63 5.45 -48.16
CA LEU A 357 -17.74 4.24 -48.99
C LEU A 357 -16.63 3.23 -48.69
N ALA A 358 -15.40 3.69 -48.43
CA ALA A 358 -14.29 2.80 -48.05
C ALA A 358 -14.51 2.16 -46.67
N LEU A 359 -15.05 2.90 -45.70
CA LEU A 359 -15.41 2.38 -44.38
C LEU A 359 -16.61 1.43 -44.44
N GLU A 360 -17.63 1.76 -45.22
CA GLU A 360 -18.78 0.89 -45.48
C GLU A 360 -18.34 -0.39 -46.21
N ALA A 361 -17.47 -0.29 -47.21
CA ALA A 361 -16.89 -1.45 -47.89
C ALA A 361 -16.07 -2.32 -46.94
N ARG A 362 -15.27 -1.71 -46.05
CA ARG A 362 -14.56 -2.46 -44.99
C ARG A 362 -15.52 -3.15 -44.03
N GLN A 363 -16.60 -2.48 -43.63
CA GLN A 363 -17.64 -3.11 -42.80
C GLN A 363 -18.33 -4.26 -43.53
N GLN A 364 -18.66 -4.09 -44.82
CA GLN A 364 -19.24 -5.15 -45.65
C GLN A 364 -18.28 -6.33 -45.82
N ILE A 365 -16.98 -6.08 -46.00
CA ILE A 365 -15.96 -7.14 -46.06
C ILE A 365 -15.93 -7.89 -44.73
N ALA A 366 -15.89 -7.19 -43.59
CA ALA A 366 -15.92 -7.81 -42.27
C ALA A 366 -17.23 -8.61 -42.02
N ASP A 367 -18.37 -8.12 -42.51
CA ASP A 367 -19.67 -8.80 -42.39
C ASP A 367 -19.75 -10.06 -43.29
N LEU A 368 -19.04 -10.05 -44.43
CA LEU A 368 -18.97 -11.16 -45.39
C LEU A 368 -17.88 -12.19 -45.06
N GLU A 369 -17.01 -11.93 -44.08
CA GLU A 369 -16.00 -12.90 -43.66
C GLU A 369 -16.65 -14.21 -43.18
N PRO A 370 -16.05 -15.37 -43.52
CA PRO A 370 -16.58 -16.66 -43.11
C PRO A 370 -16.42 -16.85 -41.60
N THR A 371 -17.53 -17.16 -40.93
CA THR A 371 -17.51 -17.54 -39.51
C THR A 371 -16.88 -18.91 -39.31
N ARG A 372 -16.11 -19.07 -38.24
CA ARG A 372 -15.52 -20.34 -37.78
C ARG A 372 -16.01 -20.63 -36.37
N THR A 373 -16.08 -21.90 -36.02
CA THR A 373 -16.39 -22.34 -34.66
C THR A 373 -15.11 -22.84 -34.01
N GLU A 374 -14.77 -22.27 -32.85
CA GLU A 374 -13.70 -22.75 -31.98
C GLU A 374 -14.25 -23.09 -30.60
N SER A 375 -13.68 -24.13 -29.98
CA SER A 375 -13.99 -24.54 -28.62
C SER A 375 -12.92 -24.06 -27.65
N PHE A 376 -13.32 -23.43 -26.56
CA PHE A 376 -12.45 -22.99 -25.49
C PHE A 376 -12.82 -23.70 -24.19
N GLN A 377 -11.85 -24.38 -23.56
CA GLN A 377 -12.03 -24.99 -22.24
C GLN A 377 -11.57 -24.02 -21.16
N LEU A 378 -12.41 -23.78 -20.16
CA LEU A 378 -12.12 -22.91 -19.02
C LEU A 378 -11.72 -23.76 -17.81
N ASN A 379 -10.70 -23.33 -17.06
CA ASN A 379 -10.14 -24.10 -15.94
C ASN A 379 -10.62 -23.60 -14.59
N TYR A 380 -10.73 -22.28 -14.42
CA TYR A 380 -11.02 -21.64 -13.13
C TYR A 380 -12.38 -20.92 -13.13
N GLN A 381 -12.74 -20.29 -14.24
CA GLN A 381 -14.04 -19.63 -14.40
C GLN A 381 -15.14 -20.58 -14.89
N LYS A 382 -16.39 -20.31 -14.47
CA LYS A 382 -17.56 -21.05 -14.97
C LYS A 382 -17.94 -20.57 -16.38
N ALA A 383 -18.12 -21.51 -17.31
CA ALA A 383 -18.56 -21.25 -18.68
C ALA A 383 -19.87 -20.46 -18.76
N GLU A 384 -20.81 -20.72 -17.84
CA GLU A 384 -22.08 -19.99 -17.75
C GLU A 384 -21.90 -18.48 -17.47
N ALA A 385 -20.97 -18.12 -16.58
CA ALA A 385 -20.71 -16.72 -16.26
C ALA A 385 -20.02 -16.01 -17.43
N PHE A 386 -19.10 -16.72 -18.10
CA PHE A 386 -18.38 -16.20 -19.26
C PHE A 386 -19.27 -16.04 -20.49
N GLN A 387 -20.19 -16.97 -20.75
CA GLN A 387 -21.14 -16.87 -21.86
C GLN A 387 -22.04 -15.64 -21.73
N LYS A 388 -22.53 -15.35 -20.51
CA LYS A 388 -23.29 -14.12 -20.24
C LYS A 388 -22.49 -12.86 -20.58
N GLN A 389 -21.18 -12.87 -20.30
CA GLN A 389 -20.29 -11.75 -20.62
C GLN A 389 -20.03 -11.61 -22.13
N LEU A 390 -19.96 -12.72 -22.87
CA LEU A 390 -19.76 -12.72 -24.32
C LEU A 390 -21.01 -12.28 -25.10
N THR A 391 -22.20 -12.61 -24.60
CA THR A 391 -23.48 -12.33 -25.27
C THR A 391 -24.16 -11.05 -24.78
N ASP A 392 -23.52 -10.28 -23.90
CA ASP A 392 -24.10 -9.03 -23.39
C ASP A 392 -24.23 -8.00 -24.53
N GLU A 393 -25.45 -7.54 -24.79
CA GLU A 393 -25.76 -6.59 -25.86
C GLU A 393 -25.08 -5.23 -25.66
N LYS A 394 -24.74 -4.88 -24.41
CA LYS A 394 -24.09 -3.60 -24.08
C LYS A 394 -22.58 -3.61 -24.30
N GLN A 395 -21.96 -4.78 -24.28
CA GLN A 395 -20.51 -4.96 -24.46
C GLN A 395 -20.27 -6.08 -25.45
N ARG A 396 -20.58 -5.82 -26.72
CA ARG A 396 -20.50 -6.80 -27.80
C ARG A 396 -19.02 -7.08 -28.14
N ILE A 397 -18.46 -8.10 -27.51
CA ILE A 397 -17.14 -8.67 -27.84
C ILE A 397 -17.25 -9.54 -29.10
N LEU A 398 -18.41 -10.18 -29.28
CA LEU A 398 -18.73 -10.95 -30.47
C LEU A 398 -19.24 -10.03 -31.60
N SER A 399 -19.05 -10.46 -32.84
CA SER A 399 -19.62 -9.78 -34.00
C SER A 399 -21.16 -9.85 -33.99
N LYS A 400 -21.82 -9.09 -34.88
CA LYS A 400 -23.28 -9.14 -35.03
C LYS A 400 -23.80 -10.56 -35.33
N ARG A 401 -22.98 -11.40 -35.96
CA ARG A 401 -23.30 -12.78 -36.38
C ARG A 401 -22.73 -13.82 -35.41
N GLY A 402 -22.00 -13.38 -34.39
CA GLY A 402 -21.36 -14.26 -33.42
C GLY A 402 -22.37 -14.91 -32.48
N SER A 403 -22.11 -16.17 -32.13
CA SER A 403 -22.88 -16.87 -31.09
C SER A 403 -21.96 -17.69 -30.19
N ALA A 404 -22.35 -17.82 -28.92
CA ALA A 404 -21.64 -18.62 -27.93
C ALA A 404 -22.60 -19.64 -27.31
N VAL A 405 -22.20 -20.91 -27.32
CA VAL A 405 -22.94 -22.03 -26.71
C VAL A 405 -22.02 -22.70 -25.70
N ILE A 406 -22.57 -23.16 -24.58
CA ILE A 406 -21.79 -23.82 -23.53
C ILE A 406 -22.14 -25.30 -23.41
N ASP A 407 -21.15 -26.10 -23.04
CA ASP A 407 -21.36 -27.41 -22.43
C ASP A 407 -20.92 -27.34 -20.96
N ALA A 408 -21.91 -27.26 -20.06
CA ALA A 408 -21.68 -27.14 -18.63
C ALA A 408 -20.99 -28.38 -18.02
N ARG A 409 -21.14 -29.56 -18.62
CA ARG A 409 -20.53 -30.80 -18.11
C ARG A 409 -19.02 -30.81 -18.30
N THR A 410 -18.54 -30.23 -19.39
CA THR A 410 -17.10 -30.16 -19.72
C THR A 410 -16.48 -28.80 -19.45
N ASN A 411 -17.28 -27.82 -18.98
CA ASN A 411 -16.89 -26.42 -18.81
C ASN A 411 -16.25 -25.83 -20.08
N THR A 412 -16.81 -26.17 -21.24
CA THR A 412 -16.35 -25.69 -22.54
C THR A 412 -17.33 -24.68 -23.14
N VAL A 413 -16.78 -23.66 -23.80
CA VAL A 413 -17.52 -22.64 -24.54
C VAL A 413 -17.21 -22.79 -26.02
N PHE A 414 -18.22 -23.08 -26.83
CA PHE A 414 -18.16 -23.09 -28.28
C PHE A 414 -18.53 -21.70 -28.79
N VAL A 415 -17.56 -21.01 -29.37
CA VAL A 415 -17.77 -19.67 -29.95
C VAL A 415 -17.72 -19.78 -31.45
N ARG A 416 -18.76 -19.31 -32.12
CA ARG A 416 -18.83 -19.20 -33.57
C ARG A 416 -18.75 -17.73 -33.95
N ASP A 417 -17.65 -17.31 -34.57
CA ASP A 417 -17.46 -15.92 -35.00
C ASP A 417 -16.40 -15.76 -36.12
N THR A 418 -16.11 -14.52 -36.52
CA THR A 418 -15.01 -14.16 -37.42
C THR A 418 -13.65 -14.50 -36.77
N PRO A 419 -12.61 -14.80 -37.58
CA PRO A 419 -11.28 -15.14 -37.04
C PRO A 419 -10.68 -14.07 -36.12
N SER A 420 -10.91 -12.78 -36.39
CA SER A 420 -10.46 -11.66 -35.57
C SER A 420 -11.10 -11.66 -34.18
N SER A 421 -12.43 -11.81 -34.10
CA SER A 421 -13.14 -11.91 -32.81
C SER A 421 -12.73 -13.16 -32.02
N LEU A 422 -12.45 -14.29 -32.67
CA LEU A 422 -11.96 -15.49 -31.99
C LEU A 422 -10.57 -15.30 -31.36
N GLU A 423 -9.68 -14.53 -32.00
CA GLU A 423 -8.39 -14.15 -31.40
C GLU A 423 -8.56 -13.22 -30.19
N GLU A 424 -9.49 -12.28 -30.25
CA GLU A 424 -9.83 -11.42 -29.11
C GLU A 424 -10.38 -12.22 -27.94
N VAL A 425 -11.30 -13.16 -28.18
CA VAL A 425 -11.82 -14.08 -27.17
C VAL A 425 -10.70 -14.92 -26.56
N ARG A 426 -9.78 -15.46 -27.38
CA ARG A 426 -8.62 -16.22 -26.90
C ARG A 426 -7.72 -15.38 -25.99
N ASN A 427 -7.46 -14.13 -26.36
CA ASN A 427 -6.66 -13.22 -25.57
C ASN A 427 -7.37 -12.80 -24.27
N LEU A 428 -8.69 -12.69 -24.28
CA LEU A 428 -9.50 -12.41 -23.10
C LEU A 428 -9.47 -13.59 -22.12
N ILE A 429 -9.69 -14.81 -22.60
CA ILE A 429 -9.66 -16.03 -21.77
C ILE A 429 -8.31 -16.16 -21.06
N ARG A 430 -7.19 -15.94 -21.77
CA ARG A 430 -5.84 -15.97 -21.16
C ARG A 430 -5.65 -14.97 -20.02
N LYS A 431 -6.36 -13.84 -20.03
CA LYS A 431 -6.26 -12.80 -18.99
C LYS A 431 -7.23 -13.03 -17.82
N VAL A 432 -8.39 -13.64 -18.08
CA VAL A 432 -9.49 -13.77 -17.11
C VAL A 432 -9.50 -15.14 -16.42
N ASP A 433 -9.10 -16.21 -17.11
CA ASP A 433 -9.06 -17.59 -16.57
C ASP A 433 -7.79 -17.82 -15.74
N VAL A 434 -7.66 -17.08 -14.64
CA VAL A 434 -6.57 -17.22 -13.66
C VAL A 434 -7.11 -17.81 -12.35
N PRO A 435 -6.28 -18.55 -11.58
CA PRO A 435 -6.71 -19.10 -10.30
C PRO A 435 -7.08 -17.99 -9.32
N VAL A 436 -8.21 -18.18 -8.62
CA VAL A 436 -8.61 -17.27 -7.54
C VAL A 436 -7.74 -17.49 -6.31
N ARG A 437 -7.27 -16.39 -5.73
CA ARG A 437 -6.52 -16.43 -4.47
C ARG A 437 -7.46 -16.82 -3.32
N GLN A 438 -6.94 -17.55 -2.34
CA GLN A 438 -7.68 -17.95 -1.14
C GLN A 438 -7.22 -17.15 0.07
N VAL A 439 -8.15 -16.87 0.98
CA VAL A 439 -7.90 -16.21 2.26
C VAL A 439 -8.42 -17.08 3.39
N MET A 440 -7.58 -17.30 4.39
CA MET A 440 -7.98 -17.80 5.69
C MET A 440 -8.30 -16.62 6.59
N ILE A 441 -9.49 -16.61 7.18
CA ILE A 441 -9.93 -15.60 8.14
C ILE A 441 -10.06 -16.26 9.50
N GLU A 442 -9.37 -15.71 10.49
CA GLU A 442 -9.50 -16.06 11.89
C GLU A 442 -10.13 -14.89 12.64
N SER A 443 -11.24 -15.14 13.34
CA SER A 443 -11.78 -14.21 14.34
C SER A 443 -11.41 -14.73 15.73
N ARG A 444 -11.08 -13.84 16.66
CA ARG A 444 -10.87 -14.18 18.07
C ARG A 444 -11.77 -13.29 18.93
N ILE A 445 -12.67 -13.91 19.66
CA ILE A 445 -13.54 -13.25 20.61
C ILE A 445 -13.00 -13.56 22.00
N VAL A 446 -12.55 -12.53 22.71
CA VAL A 446 -12.00 -12.64 24.06
C VAL A 446 -12.98 -11.98 25.02
N GLU A 447 -13.46 -12.74 25.98
CA GLU A 447 -14.32 -12.27 27.05
C GLU A 447 -13.60 -12.48 28.38
N ALA A 448 -13.33 -11.39 29.09
CA ALA A 448 -12.71 -11.38 30.40
C ALA A 448 -13.75 -10.89 31.42
N SER A 449 -13.81 -11.54 32.57
CA SER A 449 -14.63 -11.14 33.70
C SER A 449 -13.81 -11.13 34.97
N ASP A 450 -13.92 -10.06 35.75
CA ASP A 450 -13.31 -9.90 37.06
C ASP A 450 -14.41 -9.49 38.04
N THR A 451 -14.73 -10.36 38.99
CA THR A 451 -15.83 -10.18 39.96
C THR A 451 -15.26 -10.16 41.36
N PHE A 452 -15.52 -9.08 42.09
CA PHE A 452 -15.11 -8.93 43.47
C PHE A 452 -16.33 -8.74 44.36
N SER A 453 -16.37 -9.47 45.47
CA SER A 453 -17.40 -9.30 46.49
C SER A 453 -16.79 -9.31 47.89
N ARG A 454 -17.30 -8.43 48.75
CA ARG A 454 -16.93 -8.33 50.15
C ARG A 454 -18.16 -8.09 50.99
N ASN A 455 -18.30 -8.88 52.05
CA ASN A 455 -19.45 -8.85 52.93
C ASN A 455 -19.01 -9.01 54.39
N LEU A 456 -19.63 -8.24 55.26
CA LEU A 456 -19.44 -8.30 56.70
C LEU A 456 -20.80 -8.12 57.37
N GLY A 457 -21.17 -9.05 58.24
CA GLY A 457 -22.42 -9.05 58.98
C GLY A 457 -22.23 -9.50 60.42
N VAL A 458 -23.22 -9.19 61.25
CA VAL A 458 -23.20 -9.42 62.69
C VAL A 458 -24.54 -9.97 63.16
N ARG A 459 -24.49 -10.94 64.06
CA ARG A 459 -25.63 -11.28 64.92
C ARG A 459 -25.26 -11.01 66.37
N LEU A 460 -26.16 -10.37 67.09
CA LEU A 460 -25.98 -10.05 68.49
C LEU A 460 -27.27 -10.36 69.24
N GLY A 461 -27.15 -11.12 70.32
CA GLY A 461 -28.27 -11.58 71.13
C GLY A 461 -27.96 -11.51 72.60
N HIS A 462 -28.99 -11.27 73.41
CA HIS A 462 -28.93 -11.31 74.85
C HIS A 462 -30.08 -12.18 75.32
N HIS A 463 -29.77 -13.14 76.17
CA HIS A 463 -30.74 -14.07 76.70
C HIS A 463 -30.61 -14.16 78.22
N ASP A 464 -31.74 -14.05 78.92
CA ASP A 464 -31.81 -14.16 80.37
C ASP A 464 -32.86 -15.21 80.76
N LEU A 465 -32.39 -16.43 81.01
CA LEU A 465 -33.19 -17.59 81.42
C LEU A 465 -33.87 -17.40 82.78
N THR A 466 -33.48 -16.39 83.57
CA THR A 466 -34.13 -16.18 84.86
C THR A 466 -35.54 -15.64 84.72
N GLY A 467 -35.93 -15.09 83.56
CA GLY A 467 -37.24 -14.46 83.33
C GLY A 467 -37.61 -13.42 84.40
N ARG A 468 -36.62 -12.92 85.13
CA ARG A 468 -36.76 -11.99 86.24
C ARG A 468 -35.99 -10.74 85.87
N GLY A 469 -36.49 -10.08 84.84
CA GLY A 469 -36.20 -8.69 84.59
C GLY A 469 -36.49 -7.81 85.82
N GLY A 470 -36.15 -6.53 85.76
CA GLY A 470 -36.39 -5.59 86.86
C GLY A 470 -37.84 -5.70 87.34
N LYS A 471 -38.02 -6.09 88.61
CA LYS A 471 -39.34 -6.27 89.22
C LYS A 471 -39.73 -4.96 89.90
N LEU A 472 -40.66 -4.22 89.31
CA LEU A 472 -41.29 -3.08 89.97
C LEU A 472 -42.64 -3.53 90.51
N THR A 473 -42.80 -3.53 91.83
CA THR A 473 -44.07 -3.87 92.48
C THR A 473 -44.70 -2.59 92.99
N THR A 474 -45.79 -2.16 92.37
CA THR A 474 -46.52 -0.94 92.75
C THR A 474 -48.00 -1.29 92.92
N GLY A 475 -48.55 -1.08 94.12
CA GLY A 475 -49.98 -1.27 94.38
C GLY A 475 -50.50 -2.70 94.13
N GLY A 476 -49.73 -3.74 94.48
CA GLY A 476 -50.10 -5.15 94.28
C GLY A 476 -49.87 -5.69 92.86
N THR A 477 -49.58 -4.83 91.88
CA THR A 477 -49.25 -5.21 90.50
C THR A 477 -47.74 -5.38 90.34
N VAL A 478 -47.33 -6.49 89.73
CA VAL A 478 -45.93 -6.78 89.42
C VAL A 478 -45.66 -6.45 87.95
N LEU A 479 -44.91 -5.39 87.69
CA LEU A 479 -44.37 -5.07 86.38
C LEU A 479 -43.00 -5.72 86.23
N ARG A 480 -42.80 -6.47 85.14
CA ARG A 480 -41.53 -7.10 84.80
C ARG A 480 -41.01 -6.48 83.51
N GLY A 481 -39.82 -5.89 83.56
CA GLY A 481 -39.11 -5.41 82.37
C GLY A 481 -37.89 -6.27 82.10
N THR A 482 -37.88 -7.00 80.98
CA THR A 482 -36.71 -7.76 80.51
C THR A 482 -36.22 -7.20 79.17
N THR A 483 -34.92 -7.33 78.91
CA THR A 483 -34.30 -6.98 77.62
C THR A 483 -34.05 -8.27 76.85
N GLY A 484 -34.82 -8.51 75.77
CA GLY A 484 -34.73 -9.71 74.95
C GLY A 484 -34.61 -9.40 73.46
N GLY A 485 -34.32 -10.44 72.66
CA GLY A 485 -34.11 -10.35 71.22
C GLY A 485 -35.35 -9.92 70.45
N ARG A 486 -36.41 -10.72 70.55
CA ARG A 486 -37.72 -10.46 69.93
C ARG A 486 -38.81 -10.25 70.98
N LEU A 487 -39.91 -9.62 70.53
CA LEU A 487 -41.04 -9.29 71.39
C LEU A 487 -41.72 -10.54 71.98
N GLU A 488 -41.72 -11.65 71.25
CA GLU A 488 -42.33 -12.91 71.70
C GLU A 488 -41.55 -13.55 72.86
N ASP A 489 -40.22 -13.61 72.76
CA ASP A 489 -39.31 -14.07 73.82
C ASP A 489 -39.41 -13.16 75.06
N THR A 490 -39.38 -11.83 74.82
CA THR A 490 -39.55 -10.82 75.87
C THR A 490 -40.93 -10.94 76.54
N GLY A 491 -41.98 -11.18 75.75
CA GLY A 491 -43.36 -11.35 76.21
C GLY A 491 -43.55 -12.57 77.09
N PHE A 492 -42.93 -13.70 76.73
CA PHE A 492 -43.01 -14.93 77.51
C PHE A 492 -42.33 -14.77 78.87
N HIS A 493 -41.10 -14.23 78.87
CA HIS A 493 -40.33 -14.01 80.10
C HIS A 493 -40.88 -12.90 81.01
N THR A 494 -41.66 -11.96 80.47
CA THR A 494 -42.39 -10.95 81.28
C THR A 494 -43.76 -11.43 81.74
N GLY A 495 -44.22 -12.60 81.27
CA GLY A 495 -45.53 -13.16 81.57
C GLY A 495 -46.69 -12.50 80.80
N GLN A 496 -46.39 -11.77 79.73
CA GLN A 496 -47.37 -11.18 78.81
C GLN A 496 -47.92 -12.20 77.80
N THR A 497 -47.15 -13.24 77.48
CA THR A 497 -47.56 -14.37 76.65
C THR A 497 -47.35 -15.69 77.40
N THR A 498 -48.20 -16.69 77.17
CA THR A 498 -48.14 -18.01 77.82
C THR A 498 -47.53 -19.09 76.93
N THR A 499 -47.45 -18.84 75.63
CA THR A 499 -46.84 -19.75 74.66
C THR A 499 -45.33 -19.57 74.69
N GLU A 500 -44.62 -20.61 75.12
CA GLU A 500 -43.17 -20.67 75.07
C GLU A 500 -42.70 -20.68 73.60
N PRO A 501 -41.80 -19.78 73.18
CA PRO A 501 -41.28 -19.77 71.81
C PRO A 501 -40.59 -21.10 71.51
N LEU A 502 -40.86 -21.67 70.33
CA LEU A 502 -40.53 -23.07 70.02
C LEU A 502 -39.01 -23.38 69.96
N PHE A 503 -38.11 -22.38 70.03
CA PHE A 503 -36.66 -22.55 70.10
C PHE A 503 -35.97 -21.34 70.78
N PRO A 504 -34.87 -21.51 71.56
CA PRO A 504 -34.06 -20.39 72.10
C PRO A 504 -33.31 -19.55 71.05
N SER A 505 -33.46 -19.88 69.76
CA SER A 505 -32.72 -19.28 68.63
C SER A 505 -33.20 -17.88 68.26
N ASP A 506 -34.31 -17.39 68.82
CA ASP A 506 -34.91 -16.09 68.49
C ASP A 506 -34.53 -14.96 69.48
N THR A 507 -33.39 -15.13 70.17
CA THR A 507 -32.83 -14.22 71.19
C THR A 507 -31.91 -13.13 70.61
N LEU A 508 -31.78 -13.09 69.29
CA LEU A 508 -30.96 -12.12 68.56
C LEU A 508 -31.73 -10.79 68.41
N PHE A 509 -31.21 -9.71 69.00
CA PHE A 509 -31.74 -8.36 68.79
C PHE A 509 -31.10 -7.66 67.58
N VAL A 510 -29.91 -8.10 67.14
CA VAL A 510 -29.35 -7.79 65.81
C VAL A 510 -29.20 -9.10 65.06
N ASN A 511 -29.82 -9.22 63.89
CA ASN A 511 -29.70 -10.39 63.03
C ASN A 511 -29.41 -9.94 61.60
N LEU A 512 -28.19 -9.48 61.39
CA LEU A 512 -27.70 -8.97 60.10
C LEU A 512 -26.51 -9.82 59.61
N PRO A 513 -26.66 -11.15 59.43
CA PRO A 513 -25.57 -11.99 58.99
C PRO A 513 -25.16 -11.65 57.55
N SER A 514 -23.90 -11.92 57.21
CA SER A 514 -23.41 -11.89 55.85
C SER A 514 -24.12 -12.97 55.03
N PRO A 515 -24.87 -12.67 53.95
CA PRO A 515 -25.30 -13.68 52.99
C PRO A 515 -24.11 -14.27 52.25
N GLY A 516 -24.26 -15.52 51.80
CA GLY A 516 -23.32 -16.14 50.86
C GLY A 516 -23.35 -15.42 49.51
N VAL A 517 -22.20 -15.40 48.82
CA VAL A 517 -22.04 -14.78 47.51
C VAL A 517 -21.37 -15.79 46.58
N GLY A 518 -21.91 -15.95 45.37
CA GLY A 518 -21.33 -16.85 44.36
C GLY A 518 -21.26 -18.33 44.78
N GLY A 519 -22.16 -18.79 45.66
CA GLY A 519 -22.15 -20.15 46.20
C GLY A 519 -21.15 -20.37 47.36
N ALA A 520 -20.30 -19.39 47.68
CA ALA A 520 -19.43 -19.43 48.84
C ALA A 520 -20.19 -19.00 50.11
N GLN A 521 -20.00 -19.74 51.19
CA GLN A 521 -20.56 -19.40 52.51
C GLN A 521 -19.58 -18.50 53.29
N PRO A 522 -20.09 -17.51 54.06
CA PRO A 522 -19.23 -16.68 54.91
C PRO A 522 -18.55 -17.50 56.00
N GLY A 523 -17.33 -17.11 56.36
CA GLY A 523 -16.69 -17.56 57.58
C GLY A 523 -17.39 -16.94 58.79
N VAL A 524 -17.59 -17.75 59.82
CA VAL A 524 -18.32 -17.34 61.03
C VAL A 524 -17.42 -17.51 62.25
N PHE A 525 -17.39 -16.47 63.10
CA PHE A 525 -16.75 -16.49 64.40
C PHE A 525 -17.79 -16.12 65.46
N SER A 526 -18.05 -17.01 66.42
CA SER A 526 -19.00 -16.75 67.50
C SER A 526 -18.31 -16.70 68.87
N LEU A 527 -18.80 -15.81 69.72
CA LEU A 527 -18.39 -15.63 71.10
C LEU A 527 -19.66 -15.66 71.97
N LEU A 528 -19.63 -16.53 72.97
CA LEU A 528 -20.67 -16.66 73.99
C LEU A 528 -20.09 -16.27 75.33
N LEU A 529 -20.64 -15.23 75.96
CA LEU A 529 -20.33 -14.89 77.36
C LEU A 529 -21.51 -15.30 78.22
N PHE A 530 -21.24 -15.90 79.37
CA PHE A 530 -22.27 -16.30 80.33
C PHE A 530 -21.84 -16.00 81.76
N ASN A 531 -22.82 -15.86 82.66
CA ASN A 531 -22.55 -15.67 84.09
C ASN A 531 -22.31 -17.01 84.81
N ASP A 532 -21.70 -17.00 86.00
CA ASP A 532 -21.36 -18.21 86.78
C ASP A 532 -22.52 -19.19 87.01
N ARG A 533 -23.76 -18.67 87.00
CA ARG A 533 -24.98 -19.48 87.18
C ARG A 533 -25.53 -20.08 85.88
N GLY A 534 -24.96 -19.72 84.72
CA GLY A 534 -25.43 -20.17 83.41
C GLY A 534 -26.85 -19.68 83.07
N THR A 535 -27.26 -18.53 83.60
CA THR A 535 -28.62 -17.99 83.44
C THR A 535 -28.69 -16.79 82.52
N LYS A 536 -27.57 -16.13 82.23
CA LYS A 536 -27.49 -14.97 81.33
C LYS A 536 -26.45 -15.23 80.27
N PHE A 537 -26.79 -14.95 79.03
CA PHE A 537 -25.95 -15.17 77.86
C PHE A 537 -25.89 -13.91 77.00
N LEU A 538 -24.69 -13.55 76.57
CA LEU A 538 -24.45 -12.57 75.53
C LEU A 538 -23.79 -13.28 74.36
N ASN A 539 -24.49 -13.27 73.23
CA ASN A 539 -24.11 -13.97 72.00
C ASN A 539 -23.64 -12.92 71.00
N LEU A 540 -22.41 -13.04 70.52
CA LEU A 540 -21.89 -12.25 69.40
C LEU A 540 -21.42 -13.21 68.31
N GLU A 541 -21.97 -13.08 67.11
CA GLU A 541 -21.52 -13.80 65.92
C GLU A 541 -21.11 -12.79 64.85
N LEU A 542 -19.86 -12.88 64.41
CA LEU A 542 -19.34 -12.15 63.27
C LEU A 542 -19.31 -13.08 62.06
N SER A 543 -19.82 -12.60 60.94
CA SER A 543 -19.82 -13.33 59.67
C SER A 543 -19.16 -12.49 58.60
N ALA A 544 -18.17 -13.03 57.91
CA ALA A 544 -17.39 -12.30 56.91
C ALA A 544 -17.12 -13.17 55.68
N LEU A 545 -17.26 -12.57 54.50
CA LEU A 545 -16.94 -13.21 53.22
C LEU A 545 -16.21 -12.20 52.34
N GLN A 546 -15.12 -12.63 51.73
CA GLN A 546 -14.52 -11.92 50.60
C GLN A 546 -14.23 -12.95 49.52
N ALA A 547 -14.79 -12.75 48.33
CA ALA A 547 -14.58 -13.62 47.19
C ALA A 547 -14.09 -12.80 45.99
N ASP A 548 -13.06 -13.31 45.33
CA ASP A 548 -12.49 -12.82 44.07
C ASP A 548 -12.66 -13.92 43.02
N GLY A 549 -13.22 -13.57 41.86
CA GLY A 549 -13.54 -14.50 40.80
C GLY A 549 -13.07 -13.94 39.45
N LYS A 550 -12.24 -14.70 38.74
CA LYS A 550 -11.69 -14.31 37.44
C LYS A 550 -12.02 -15.35 36.38
N GLY A 551 -12.48 -14.89 35.23
CA GLY A 551 -12.85 -15.71 34.09
C GLY A 551 -12.28 -15.16 32.79
N LYS A 552 -11.80 -16.07 31.93
CA LYS A 552 -11.35 -15.73 30.58
C LYS A 552 -11.86 -16.78 29.58
N ILE A 553 -12.66 -16.34 28.62
CA ILE A 553 -13.21 -17.18 27.55
C ILE A 553 -12.65 -16.69 26.23
N ILE A 554 -12.08 -17.60 25.44
CA ILE A 554 -11.56 -17.31 24.10
C ILE A 554 -12.30 -18.20 23.11
N SER A 555 -12.86 -17.60 22.06
CA SER A 555 -13.50 -18.31 20.96
C SER A 555 -12.83 -17.91 19.65
N SER A 556 -12.34 -18.88 18.87
CA SER A 556 -11.54 -18.61 17.66
C SER A 556 -12.06 -19.32 16.41
N PRO A 557 -13.20 -18.91 15.82
CA PRO A 557 -13.69 -19.48 14.58
C PRO A 557 -12.75 -19.13 13.40
N ARG A 558 -12.56 -20.10 12.51
CA ARG A 558 -11.69 -19.98 11.33
C ARG A 558 -12.40 -20.47 10.09
N VAL A 559 -12.25 -19.75 8.99
CA VAL A 559 -12.83 -20.12 7.70
C VAL A 559 -11.86 -19.80 6.57
N ILE A 560 -11.80 -20.66 5.56
CA ILE A 560 -11.06 -20.42 4.33
C ILE A 560 -12.08 -20.18 3.23
N THR A 561 -11.89 -19.13 2.43
CA THR A 561 -12.74 -18.85 1.28
C THR A 561 -11.91 -18.25 0.14
N ALA A 562 -12.45 -18.31 -1.07
CA ALA A 562 -11.85 -17.64 -2.21
C ALA A 562 -12.15 -16.13 -2.18
N ASP A 563 -11.36 -15.36 -2.92
CA ASP A 563 -11.57 -13.93 -3.10
C ASP A 563 -12.99 -13.63 -3.61
N GLN A 564 -13.65 -12.63 -3.01
CA GLN A 564 -15.03 -12.20 -3.28
C GLN A 564 -16.15 -13.21 -2.99
N ILE A 565 -15.85 -14.39 -2.43
CA ILE A 565 -16.86 -15.40 -2.06
C ILE A 565 -17.20 -15.29 -0.57
N GLU A 566 -18.48 -15.07 -0.28
CA GLU A 566 -19.00 -15.07 1.09
C GLU A 566 -18.98 -16.48 1.68
N SER A 567 -18.50 -16.61 2.92
CA SER A 567 -18.45 -17.86 3.65
C SER A 567 -18.90 -17.68 5.10
N THR A 568 -19.52 -18.72 5.65
CA THR A 568 -20.06 -18.72 7.01
C THR A 568 -19.66 -19.99 7.73
N ILE A 569 -19.28 -19.86 9.00
CA ILE A 569 -19.09 -20.97 9.95
C ILE A 569 -19.96 -20.71 11.19
N GLU A 570 -20.75 -21.69 11.61
CA GLU A 570 -21.65 -21.59 12.77
C GLU A 570 -21.48 -22.82 13.69
N GLN A 571 -21.51 -22.60 15.01
CA GLN A 571 -21.58 -23.67 16.02
C GLN A 571 -22.51 -23.23 17.15
N GLY A 572 -23.45 -24.09 17.55
CA GLY A 572 -24.32 -23.83 18.70
C GLY A 572 -25.53 -24.75 18.74
N THR A 573 -26.61 -24.28 19.36
CA THR A 573 -27.84 -25.06 19.56
C THR A 573 -29.06 -24.30 19.07
N GLU A 574 -30.11 -25.04 18.73
CA GLU A 574 -31.41 -24.48 18.37
C GLU A 574 -32.41 -24.70 19.53
N ILE A 575 -33.01 -23.62 20.00
CA ILE A 575 -33.93 -23.61 21.13
C ILE A 575 -35.37 -23.56 20.59
N PRO A 576 -36.24 -24.52 20.95
CA PRO A 576 -37.64 -24.49 20.55
C PRO A 576 -38.44 -23.48 21.37
N TYR A 577 -39.19 -22.62 20.70
CA TYR A 577 -40.18 -21.71 21.28
C TYR A 577 -41.58 -22.06 20.79
N GLN A 578 -42.55 -22.00 21.69
CA GLN A 578 -43.96 -22.11 21.31
C GLN A 578 -44.46 -20.76 20.80
N GLN A 579 -45.01 -20.73 19.59
CA GLN A 579 -45.63 -19.56 18.97
C GLN A 579 -47.09 -19.88 18.67
N ALA A 580 -47.98 -18.91 18.93
CA ALA A 580 -49.37 -19.02 18.50
C ALA A 580 -49.45 -18.80 16.98
N THR A 581 -50.02 -19.77 16.27
CA THR A 581 -50.34 -19.61 14.84
C THR A 581 -51.57 -18.71 14.67
N SER A 582 -51.76 -18.19 13.46
CA SER A 582 -52.95 -17.40 13.10
C SER A 582 -54.28 -18.15 13.28
N SER A 583 -54.25 -19.48 13.38
CA SER A 583 -55.40 -20.35 13.65
C SER A 583 -55.66 -20.62 15.14
N GLY A 584 -54.85 -20.06 16.05
CA GLY A 584 -54.96 -20.30 17.49
C GLY A 584 -54.32 -21.61 17.98
N ALA A 585 -53.67 -22.37 17.10
CA ALA A 585 -52.89 -23.55 17.47
C ALA A 585 -51.46 -23.16 17.91
N THR A 586 -50.81 -23.98 18.73
CA THR A 586 -49.40 -23.81 19.11
C THR A 586 -48.49 -24.47 18.08
N SER A 587 -47.57 -23.70 17.48
CA SER A 587 -46.49 -24.18 16.63
C SER A 587 -45.14 -24.02 17.33
N VAL A 588 -44.18 -24.90 17.04
CA VAL A 588 -42.82 -24.83 17.59
C VAL A 588 -41.90 -24.17 16.56
N SER A 589 -41.27 -23.05 16.93
CA SER A 589 -40.28 -22.32 16.14
C SER A 589 -38.91 -22.41 16.80
N PHE A 590 -37.89 -22.81 16.06
CA PHE A 590 -36.53 -22.90 16.55
C PHE A 590 -35.80 -21.56 16.39
N LYS A 591 -35.19 -21.07 17.47
CA LYS A 591 -34.25 -19.93 17.42
C LYS A 591 -32.83 -20.43 17.71
N LYS A 592 -31.87 -19.97 16.91
CA LYS A 592 -30.46 -20.31 17.05
C LYS A 592 -29.82 -19.52 18.19
N ALA A 593 -29.01 -20.20 19.01
CA ALA A 593 -28.03 -19.60 19.90
C ALA A 593 -26.65 -20.13 19.49
N THR A 594 -25.99 -19.42 18.57
CA THR A 594 -24.75 -19.87 17.93
C THR A 594 -23.63 -18.85 18.03
N LEU A 595 -22.39 -19.37 18.03
CA LEU A 595 -21.21 -18.65 17.63
C LEU A 595 -21.12 -18.73 16.10
N SER A 596 -21.20 -17.60 15.41
CA SER A 596 -21.07 -17.53 13.95
C SER A 596 -20.03 -16.50 13.50
N LEU A 597 -19.30 -16.86 12.45
CA LEU A 597 -18.47 -15.94 11.69
C LEU A 597 -18.93 -16.02 10.23
N LYS A 598 -19.45 -14.90 9.74
CA LYS A 598 -19.83 -14.70 8.34
C LYS A 598 -18.92 -13.63 7.75
N VAL A 599 -18.24 -13.93 6.66
CA VAL A 599 -17.24 -13.02 6.08
C VAL A 599 -17.22 -13.10 4.56
N LYS A 600 -17.06 -11.94 3.92
CA LYS A 600 -16.76 -11.81 2.49
C LYS A 600 -15.46 -11.02 2.31
N PRO A 601 -14.34 -11.67 1.94
CA PRO A 601 -13.08 -11.00 1.71
C PRO A 601 -12.96 -10.45 0.29
N GLN A 602 -12.14 -9.43 0.12
CA GLN A 602 -11.67 -8.88 -1.15
C GLN A 602 -10.18 -8.57 -1.03
N ILE A 603 -9.35 -9.17 -1.87
CA ILE A 603 -7.91 -8.96 -1.86
C ILE A 603 -7.53 -7.82 -2.80
N THR A 604 -6.82 -6.83 -2.26
CA THR A 604 -6.29 -5.69 -3.03
C THR A 604 -5.01 -6.06 -3.79
N PRO A 605 -4.57 -5.24 -4.76
CA PRO A 605 -3.27 -5.43 -5.42
C PRO A 605 -2.07 -5.34 -4.46
N ASP A 606 -2.19 -4.58 -3.37
CA ASP A 606 -1.14 -4.39 -2.35
C ASP A 606 -1.12 -5.49 -1.28
N ASP A 607 -1.74 -6.66 -1.55
CA ASP A 607 -1.89 -7.78 -0.62
C ASP A 607 -2.65 -7.46 0.69
N ASN A 608 -3.36 -6.33 0.79
CA ASN A 608 -4.30 -6.08 1.88
C ASN A 608 -5.65 -6.75 1.59
N VAL A 609 -6.39 -7.10 2.65
CA VAL A 609 -7.70 -7.75 2.56
C VAL A 609 -8.77 -6.85 3.15
N ILE A 610 -9.73 -6.44 2.31
CA ILE A 610 -10.97 -5.80 2.74
C ILE A 610 -11.94 -6.91 3.11
N MET A 611 -12.61 -6.81 4.24
CA MET A 611 -13.54 -7.84 4.69
C MET A 611 -14.83 -7.20 5.19
N ASN A 612 -15.95 -7.68 4.65
CA ASN A 612 -17.26 -7.49 5.28
C ASN A 612 -17.45 -8.60 6.29
N VAL A 613 -17.44 -8.25 7.58
CA VAL A 613 -17.43 -9.20 8.70
C VAL A 613 -18.72 -9.06 9.50
N ASN A 614 -19.37 -10.18 9.75
CA ASN A 614 -20.47 -10.31 10.67
C ASN A 614 -20.16 -11.45 11.67
N VAL A 615 -19.97 -11.10 12.93
CA VAL A 615 -19.69 -12.06 14.01
C VAL A 615 -20.84 -12.04 15.00
N HIS A 616 -21.41 -13.21 15.30
CA HIS A 616 -22.36 -13.39 16.40
C HIS A 616 -21.77 -14.33 17.45
N LYS A 617 -22.05 -14.06 18.72
CA LYS A 617 -21.81 -14.95 19.85
C LYS A 617 -23.04 -14.93 20.74
N ASP A 618 -23.94 -15.85 20.46
CA ASP A 618 -25.17 -15.98 21.22
C ASP A 618 -25.05 -17.12 22.24
N SER A 619 -25.68 -16.95 23.40
CA SER A 619 -25.75 -17.97 24.45
C SER A 619 -27.15 -18.08 25.03
N VAL A 620 -27.47 -19.24 25.58
CA VAL A 620 -28.73 -19.47 26.31
C VAL A 620 -28.72 -18.61 27.57
N GLY A 621 -29.71 -17.72 27.70
CA GLY A 621 -29.90 -16.84 28.84
C GLY A 621 -30.83 -17.45 29.91
N GLN A 622 -31.55 -16.59 30.62
CA GLN A 622 -32.39 -17.01 31.75
C GLN A 622 -33.66 -17.76 31.30
N SER A 623 -34.05 -18.79 32.05
CA SER A 623 -35.29 -19.51 31.80
C SER A 623 -36.51 -18.62 32.06
N THR A 624 -37.39 -18.45 31.07
CA THR A 624 -38.68 -17.76 31.22
C THR A 624 -39.85 -18.72 31.03
N LEU A 625 -41.07 -18.30 31.39
CA LEU A 625 -42.30 -19.08 31.16
C LEU A 625 -42.52 -19.44 29.68
N ALA A 626 -41.96 -18.66 28.75
CA ALA A 626 -42.08 -18.86 27.30
C ALA A 626 -40.87 -19.57 26.67
N GLY A 627 -39.94 -20.09 27.48
CA GLY A 627 -38.63 -20.63 27.05
C GLY A 627 -37.47 -19.78 27.56
N PRO A 628 -36.21 -20.22 27.43
CA PRO A 628 -35.06 -19.43 27.88
C PRO A 628 -34.90 -18.15 27.04
N SER A 629 -34.33 -17.08 27.60
CA SER A 629 -33.89 -15.92 26.81
C SER A 629 -32.63 -16.27 26.01
N ILE A 630 -32.24 -15.42 25.06
CA ILE A 630 -30.98 -15.55 24.31
C ILE A 630 -30.18 -14.28 24.55
N ASP A 631 -28.99 -14.44 25.13
CA ASP A 631 -28.04 -13.35 25.29
C ASP A 631 -27.25 -13.23 23.99
N THR A 632 -27.31 -12.06 23.34
CA THR A 632 -26.76 -11.84 22.00
C THR A 632 -25.59 -10.87 22.03
N LYS A 633 -24.54 -11.19 21.27
CA LYS A 633 -23.37 -10.31 21.07
C LYS A 633 -23.04 -10.31 19.58
N GLN A 634 -23.24 -9.17 18.91
CA GLN A 634 -23.09 -9.07 17.46
C GLN A 634 -22.25 -7.88 17.05
N ILE A 635 -21.45 -8.05 15.98
CA ILE A 635 -20.74 -6.96 15.30
C ILE A 635 -20.86 -7.13 13.78
N VAL A 636 -21.21 -6.04 13.08
CA VAL A 636 -21.27 -5.97 11.61
C VAL A 636 -20.46 -4.79 11.16
N THR A 637 -19.46 -5.01 10.30
CA THR A 637 -18.53 -3.96 9.91
C THR A 637 -17.74 -4.33 8.67
N GLU A 638 -17.13 -3.33 8.05
CA GLU A 638 -16.20 -3.46 6.94
C GLU A 638 -14.83 -2.93 7.36
N VAL A 639 -13.79 -3.76 7.22
CA VAL A 639 -12.44 -3.41 7.66
C VAL A 639 -11.39 -3.78 6.62
N LEU A 640 -10.37 -2.94 6.47
CA LEU A 640 -9.17 -3.21 5.68
C LEU A 640 -8.05 -3.66 6.61
N VAL A 641 -7.45 -4.82 6.35
CA VAL A 641 -6.39 -5.37 7.18
C VAL A 641 -5.25 -5.88 6.30
N ALA A 642 -4.00 -5.64 6.70
CA ALA A 642 -2.84 -6.19 6.01
C ALA A 642 -2.79 -7.72 6.10
N ASN A 643 -2.20 -8.38 5.10
CA ASN A 643 -2.03 -9.83 5.12
C ASN A 643 -1.25 -10.31 6.36
N GLY A 644 -1.88 -11.17 7.18
CA GLY A 644 -1.33 -11.68 8.43
C GLY A 644 -1.39 -10.70 9.61
N GLY A 645 -1.88 -9.48 9.40
CA GLY A 645 -2.08 -8.49 10.46
C GLY A 645 -3.33 -8.80 11.29
N THR A 646 -3.32 -8.40 12.56
CA THR A 646 -4.48 -8.51 13.45
C THR A 646 -5.01 -7.11 13.75
N VAL A 647 -6.32 -6.90 13.61
CA VAL A 647 -7.00 -5.66 14.02
C VAL A 647 -8.06 -5.96 15.07
N VAL A 648 -8.22 -5.04 16.02
CA VAL A 648 -9.36 -5.02 16.94
C VAL A 648 -10.51 -4.34 16.21
N ILE A 649 -11.59 -5.08 15.97
CA ILE A 649 -12.75 -4.54 15.23
C ILE A 649 -13.70 -3.83 16.20
N GLY A 650 -13.76 -4.27 17.45
CA GLY A 650 -14.59 -3.65 18.46
C GLY A 650 -14.51 -4.34 19.81
N GLY A 651 -15.15 -3.73 20.80
CA GLY A 651 -15.23 -4.27 22.14
C GLY A 651 -16.23 -3.52 23.03
N ILE A 652 -16.56 -4.12 24.17
CA ILE A 652 -17.47 -3.57 25.17
C ILE A 652 -16.82 -3.74 26.54
N TYR A 653 -16.74 -2.65 27.30
CA TYR A 653 -16.33 -2.65 28.70
C TYR A 653 -17.56 -2.30 29.56
N THR A 654 -17.86 -3.12 30.55
CA THR A 654 -18.92 -2.85 31.53
C THR A 654 -18.37 -3.02 32.94
N GLN A 655 -18.73 -2.10 33.82
CA GLN A 655 -18.44 -2.19 35.24
C GLN A 655 -19.70 -1.88 36.04
N GLU A 656 -20.04 -2.75 36.99
CA GLU A 656 -21.16 -2.59 37.90
C GLU A 656 -20.65 -2.58 39.35
N GLU A 657 -20.74 -1.43 40.01
CA GLU A 657 -20.42 -1.29 41.43
C GLU A 657 -21.71 -1.20 42.26
N ARG A 658 -21.88 -2.11 43.20
CA ARG A 658 -23.01 -2.14 44.13
C ARG A 658 -22.53 -2.10 45.58
N SER A 659 -22.98 -1.11 46.33
CA SER A 659 -22.75 -1.00 47.77
C SER A 659 -24.09 -0.97 48.50
N THR A 660 -24.33 -1.95 49.36
CA THR A 660 -25.55 -2.07 50.16
C THR A 660 -25.19 -2.11 51.65
N THR A 661 -25.79 -1.21 52.44
CA THR A 661 -25.61 -1.15 53.89
C THR A 661 -26.95 -1.29 54.59
N ASN A 662 -27.13 -2.39 55.33
CA ASN A 662 -28.28 -2.58 56.22
C ASN A 662 -27.83 -2.27 57.65
N LYS A 663 -28.55 -1.44 58.39
CA LYS A 663 -28.15 -1.06 59.74
C LYS A 663 -29.34 -0.83 60.65
N VAL A 664 -29.12 -1.00 61.95
CA VAL A 664 -30.05 -0.52 62.99
C VAL A 664 -29.95 1.01 63.04
N PRO A 665 -31.07 1.76 62.89
CA PRO A 665 -31.05 3.21 62.99
C PRO A 665 -30.40 3.70 64.30
N VAL A 666 -29.67 4.81 64.24
CA VAL A 666 -28.88 5.39 65.35
C VAL A 666 -27.68 4.52 65.78
N LEU A 667 -27.90 3.27 66.17
CA LEU A 667 -26.86 2.39 66.72
C LEU A 667 -25.80 2.00 65.68
N GLY A 668 -26.18 1.83 64.41
CA GLY A 668 -25.25 1.52 63.31
C GLY A 668 -24.30 2.66 62.93
N ASP A 669 -24.61 3.89 63.34
CA ASP A 669 -23.85 5.10 63.02
C ASP A 669 -22.92 5.55 64.15
N LEU A 670 -22.93 4.85 65.29
CA LEU A 670 -22.02 5.13 66.40
C LEU A 670 -20.55 4.89 65.99
N PRO A 671 -19.62 5.77 66.37
CA PRO A 671 -18.19 5.54 66.15
C PRO A 671 -17.73 4.31 66.92
N TYR A 672 -16.77 3.57 66.35
CA TYR A 672 -16.19 2.32 66.88
C TYR A 672 -17.16 1.13 66.98
N VAL A 673 -18.29 1.27 67.67
CA VAL A 673 -19.23 0.17 67.97
C VAL A 673 -20.31 -0.02 66.92
N GLY A 674 -20.53 0.95 66.02
CA GLY A 674 -21.59 0.86 65.00
C GLY A 674 -21.45 -0.31 64.02
N PHE A 675 -20.24 -0.89 63.89
CA PHE A 675 -20.03 -2.13 63.12
C PHE A 675 -20.78 -3.35 63.68
N LEU A 676 -21.12 -3.36 64.96
CA LEU A 676 -21.91 -4.44 65.57
C LEU A 676 -23.40 -4.35 65.23
N PHE A 677 -23.83 -3.25 64.63
CA PHE A 677 -25.23 -2.93 64.35
C PHE A 677 -25.49 -2.69 62.85
N LYS A 678 -24.55 -3.10 61.99
CA LYS A 678 -24.69 -2.96 60.53
C LYS A 678 -24.08 -4.13 59.77
N GLN A 679 -24.56 -4.31 58.56
CA GLN A 679 -24.07 -5.22 57.54
C GLN A 679 -23.71 -4.41 56.30
N ASN A 680 -22.52 -4.68 55.74
CA ASN A 680 -22.02 -4.01 54.54
C ASN A 680 -21.71 -5.05 53.47
N LEU A 681 -22.38 -4.93 52.32
CA LEU A 681 -22.13 -5.71 51.11
C LEU A 681 -21.59 -4.78 50.01
N LYS A 682 -20.39 -5.06 49.53
CA LYS A 682 -19.79 -4.41 48.36
C LYS A 682 -19.55 -5.44 47.26
N GLN A 683 -19.97 -5.13 46.05
CA GLN A 683 -19.79 -5.94 44.85
C GLN A 683 -19.27 -5.03 43.72
N ASP A 684 -18.27 -5.50 42.98
CA ASP A 684 -17.68 -4.82 41.82
C ASP A 684 -17.47 -5.87 40.73
N ASP A 685 -18.31 -5.81 39.69
CA ASP A 685 -18.29 -6.75 38.58
C ASP A 685 -17.82 -6.04 37.30
N ARG A 686 -16.66 -6.45 36.77
CA ARG A 686 -16.07 -5.93 35.54
C ARG A 686 -16.12 -6.99 34.45
N ARG A 687 -16.53 -6.58 33.24
CA ARG A 687 -16.54 -7.46 32.06
C ARG A 687 -16.01 -6.73 30.85
N GLU A 688 -15.13 -7.40 30.12
CA GLU A 688 -14.53 -6.89 28.89
C GLU A 688 -14.76 -7.90 27.76
N LEU A 689 -15.26 -7.41 26.63
CA LEU A 689 -15.37 -8.15 25.38
C LEU A 689 -14.51 -7.47 24.33
N LEU A 690 -13.63 -8.23 23.68
CA LEU A 690 -12.82 -7.76 22.55
C LEU A 690 -12.95 -8.74 21.39
N ILE A 691 -13.11 -8.21 20.17
CA ILE A 691 -13.19 -8.99 18.94
C ILE A 691 -12.03 -8.60 18.03
N PHE A 692 -11.19 -9.58 17.73
CA PHE A 692 -10.04 -9.46 16.83
C PHE A 692 -10.33 -10.19 15.54
N ILE A 693 -9.78 -9.70 14.42
CA ILE A 693 -9.75 -10.45 13.17
C ILE A 693 -8.36 -10.45 12.56
N THR A 694 -8.01 -11.56 11.91
CA THR A 694 -6.73 -11.77 11.25
C THR A 694 -6.97 -12.48 9.92
N PRO A 695 -6.85 -11.80 8.77
CA PRO A 695 -6.82 -12.46 7.47
C PRO A 695 -5.41 -12.94 7.13
N LYS A 696 -5.32 -14.05 6.42
CA LYS A 696 -4.07 -14.59 5.88
C LYS A 696 -4.31 -15.13 4.48
N ILE A 697 -3.64 -14.55 3.49
CA ILE A 697 -3.67 -15.02 2.11
C ILE A 697 -2.88 -16.33 2.03
N ILE A 698 -3.51 -17.39 1.53
CA ILE A 698 -2.86 -18.69 1.32
C ILE A 698 -2.14 -18.63 -0.03
N LYS A 699 -0.82 -18.76 -0.02
CA LYS A 699 -0.02 -18.92 -1.23
C LYS A 699 0.07 -20.42 -1.55
N ASP A 700 -0.08 -20.78 -2.82
CA ASP A 700 -0.19 -22.16 -3.35
C ASP A 700 0.94 -23.14 -2.96
N ALA A 701 1.99 -22.70 -2.27
CA ALA A 701 3.13 -23.54 -1.87
C ALA A 701 2.92 -24.37 -0.58
N LEU A 702 1.70 -24.46 -0.04
CA LEU A 702 1.41 -25.21 1.20
C LEU A 702 0.67 -26.54 0.98
N THR A 703 0.61 -27.03 -0.26
CA THR A 703 0.11 -28.36 -0.60
C THR A 703 1.27 -29.36 -0.71
N LEU A 704 1.74 -29.88 0.44
CA LEU A 704 2.39 -31.20 0.65
C LEU A 704 3.14 -31.21 2.00
N ARG A 705 2.40 -31.22 3.10
CA ARG A 705 2.82 -31.79 4.38
C ARG A 705 1.60 -31.92 5.30
N GLN A 706 0.79 -32.93 4.99
CA GLN A 706 0.06 -33.71 5.98
C GLN A 706 0.32 -35.18 5.67
#